data_AF-F0GE45-F1
#
_entry.id   AF-F0GE45-F1
#
_cell.length_a   1.000
_cell.length_b   1.000
_cell.length_c   1.000
_cell.angle_alpha   90.00
_cell.angle_beta   90.00
_cell.angle_gamma   90.00
#
_symmetry.space_group_name_H-M   'P 1'
#
loop_
_entity.id
_entity.type
_entity.pdbx_description
1 polymer ?
#
loop_
_entity_poly.entity_id
_entity_poly.type
_entity_poly.pdbx_seq_one_letter_code
_entity_poly.pdbx_strand_id
1 'polypeptide(L)'
;GSRATTLEAYAVWSTTDATAGAHHFDGIVDPAGWYDGNGHLLAGTFTAQGTGGATFAFAPDGTGGGTLTNNSTGAQATLTGSQADLASLYNGVASIDFPGMDGTYFVPTSANADHQAYYGGQIVKAGDGTLKMVPGTLMDFVQNGLGENGPRLAGQTSNVPNFRVAPGIELDNPSRAINGGNISILSNWNLGTGLPNDSGTIVPVYRYRQTIAPMLTFRAANDFDAQASITDGFFQNTVATILGAAGNAGATGTYTDALALYNSLMSIDDPASITVQFTDGTSQSLTAIGSDATNPLHDPNIALSAPLTNQSAEYYSDYLQYANSWGTYYGNWASGRYALHMMPWSPLHVAAPVRADYASYQDYLTAYFDGPSSWLWGYNVLTVTGAIKNGVVLAEKFGTPTPPDFSSNPGDYGQYVAVYDRYLDKVSGTKSLPSPFVNPKNAYNFFYAPTAPLSIPYTGLNIGTLPGNVPANVATADNPLPISFASLLGGQSSSYRIVAGADIASANPLAVQPAAAIGAGSASGGNVTLSQHTAYVDSNGLTLLQPTTIRTGTGSIDVAAGNAFTLADTIAPGVVYTAGAPAQAEPPQGLVPAVMSGGSGRPDILVTPVVNPDSAGDITIRAQGDINGVEYVTDTTGAVTGAPGSSIGQYWWQWMQISPGVTNGPGGITPLTRTSIDFGAFGQGVMSVGGNVSVSAGGTISDLAVSLPTTWYLGTDGKPVTVGGGNMTVRAGGNILSGTYFVAKGAGTIAAGGRIGPDIAVPSRNTGQGPVAVSTILAAQDGVFDVTARQGVELGAVLDPSYASAFPQAGGSPTGQITLQNYSQYADGQGYSPGSTVNVLSTTGDIRLGMIGSMLTGANGVLPASVNLTAFGGNIDIDTGGTLYPSAVGQLNLIADQSVHLSNIASQYVNDAALSNQFGMSDADPAMMPSPTNPTATVPSLTGTT
;
A
#
# COMPACT_ATOMS: atom_id res chain seq x y z
N GLY A 1 -23.66 -27.49 0.41
CA GLY A 1 -23.24 -27.45 -1.01
C GLY A 1 -21.99 -26.59 -1.13
N SER A 2 -21.17 -26.80 -2.16
CA SER A 2 -19.97 -25.98 -2.38
C SER A 2 -20.33 -24.50 -2.61
N ARG A 3 -19.60 -23.57 -1.96
CA ARG A 3 -19.72 -22.12 -2.20
C ARG A 3 -19.25 -21.75 -3.61
N ALA A 4 -18.20 -22.42 -4.10
CA ALA A 4 -17.69 -22.32 -5.47
C ALA A 4 -16.90 -23.59 -5.83
N THR A 5 -17.13 -24.14 -7.01
CA THR A 5 -16.34 -25.22 -7.59
C THR A 5 -15.60 -24.67 -8.79
N THR A 6 -14.26 -24.65 -8.74
CA THR A 6 -13.44 -24.18 -9.84
C THR A 6 -12.74 -25.35 -10.51
N LEU A 7 -12.91 -25.49 -11.82
CA LEU A 7 -12.02 -26.29 -12.65
C LEU A 7 -10.86 -25.39 -13.10
N GLU A 8 -9.65 -25.77 -12.71
CA GLU A 8 -8.43 -25.09 -13.11
C GLU A 8 -7.94 -25.66 -14.45
N ALA A 9 -7.87 -24.82 -15.47
CA ALA A 9 -7.21 -25.15 -16.72
C ALA A 9 -5.82 -24.51 -16.68
N TYR A 10 -4.82 -25.27 -16.26
CA TYR A 10 -3.48 -24.75 -16.03
C TYR A 10 -2.53 -25.02 -17.20
N ALA A 11 -1.55 -24.14 -17.33
CA ALA A 11 -0.34 -24.36 -18.13
C ALA A 11 0.88 -24.32 -17.19
N VAL A 12 1.92 -25.06 -17.55
CA VAL A 12 3.16 -25.18 -16.78
C VAL A 12 4.28 -24.48 -17.54
N TRP A 13 4.97 -23.57 -16.86
CA TRP A 13 6.22 -22.98 -17.31
C TRP A 13 7.34 -23.48 -16.42
N SER A 14 8.24 -24.25 -17.03
CA SER A 14 9.33 -24.92 -16.34
C SER A 14 10.66 -24.28 -16.64
N THR A 15 11.54 -24.20 -15.64
CA THR A 15 12.96 -23.86 -15.85
C THR A 15 13.71 -24.84 -16.73
N THR A 16 13.15 -26.04 -16.92
CA THR A 16 13.73 -27.05 -17.83
C THR A 16 13.07 -27.09 -19.19
N ASP A 17 12.11 -26.19 -19.47
CA ASP A 17 11.59 -26.06 -20.82
C ASP A 17 12.69 -25.57 -21.76
N ALA A 18 12.88 -26.28 -22.88
CA ALA A 18 13.89 -25.98 -23.87
C ALA A 18 13.48 -24.82 -24.81
N THR A 19 12.27 -24.28 -24.66
CA THR A 19 11.87 -23.04 -25.34
C THR A 19 12.70 -21.85 -24.82
N ALA A 20 12.85 -20.81 -25.65
CA ALA A 20 13.66 -19.64 -25.34
C ALA A 20 12.85 -18.34 -25.44
N GLY A 21 13.37 -17.26 -24.85
CA GLY A 21 12.74 -15.94 -24.82
C GLY A 21 11.56 -15.87 -23.86
N ALA A 22 10.57 -15.03 -24.15
CA ALA A 22 9.43 -14.74 -23.28
C ALA A 22 8.47 -15.93 -23.02
N HIS A 23 8.83 -17.15 -23.39
CA HIS A 23 8.08 -18.37 -23.05
C HIS A 23 8.78 -19.23 -21.99
N HIS A 24 9.99 -18.85 -21.57
CA HIS A 24 10.80 -19.60 -20.61
C HIS A 24 10.72 -18.97 -19.21
N PHE A 25 10.43 -19.77 -18.19
CA PHE A 25 10.55 -19.39 -16.78
C PHE A 25 11.96 -19.75 -16.32
N ASP A 26 12.69 -18.88 -15.64
CA ASP A 26 14.08 -19.11 -15.22
C ASP A 26 14.26 -19.33 -13.72
N GLY A 27 13.17 -19.31 -12.95
CA GLY A 27 13.19 -19.42 -11.48
C GLY A 27 13.20 -18.07 -10.77
N ILE A 28 13.20 -16.94 -11.49
CA ILE A 28 13.25 -15.59 -10.93
C ILE A 28 11.98 -14.82 -11.28
N VAL A 29 11.21 -14.43 -10.26
CA VAL A 29 10.04 -13.54 -10.41
C VAL A 29 10.51 -12.10 -10.22
N ASP A 30 10.57 -11.39 -11.35
CA ASP A 30 11.02 -9.99 -11.38
C ASP A 30 10.23 -9.15 -12.41
N PRO A 31 8.98 -8.79 -12.13
CA PRO A 31 8.18 -7.95 -13.03
C PRO A 31 8.79 -6.58 -13.32
N ALA A 32 9.66 -6.06 -12.44
CA ALA A 32 10.32 -4.77 -12.62
C ALA A 32 11.48 -4.82 -13.62
N GLY A 33 12.06 -6.00 -13.87
CA GLY A 33 13.23 -6.18 -14.73
C GLY A 33 14.52 -5.64 -14.09
N TRP A 34 14.65 -5.76 -12.78
CA TRP A 34 15.83 -5.32 -12.02
C TRP A 34 16.96 -6.35 -12.00
N TYR A 35 16.66 -7.61 -12.31
CA TYR A 35 17.57 -8.74 -12.17
C TYR A 35 17.78 -9.47 -13.50
N ASP A 36 18.95 -10.10 -13.63
CA ASP A 36 19.20 -11.06 -14.71
C ASP A 36 18.54 -12.41 -14.43
N GLY A 37 18.60 -13.34 -15.39
CA GLY A 37 18.00 -14.68 -15.25
C GLY A 37 18.69 -15.61 -14.25
N ASN A 38 19.77 -15.16 -13.59
CA ASN A 38 20.38 -15.85 -12.45
C ASN A 38 20.00 -15.20 -11.11
N GLY A 39 19.18 -14.14 -11.12
CA GLY A 39 18.79 -13.40 -9.93
C GLY A 39 19.83 -12.38 -9.47
N HIS A 40 20.80 -11.99 -10.31
CA HIS A 40 21.75 -10.94 -9.98
C HIS A 40 21.21 -9.57 -10.33
N LEU A 41 21.41 -8.58 -9.45
CA LEU A 41 20.99 -7.21 -9.70
C LEU A 41 21.72 -6.62 -10.92
N LEU A 42 20.98 -5.96 -11.81
CA LEU A 42 21.52 -5.32 -13.00
C LEU A 42 22.24 -4.00 -12.67
N ALA A 43 23.01 -3.49 -13.64
CA ALA A 43 23.61 -2.16 -13.54
C ALA A 43 22.51 -1.09 -13.41
N GLY A 44 22.71 -0.12 -12.52
CA GLY A 44 21.71 0.92 -12.28
C GLY A 44 22.14 1.97 -11.29
N THR A 45 21.21 2.85 -10.97
CA THR A 45 21.40 3.95 -10.04
C THR A 45 20.41 3.83 -8.91
N PHE A 46 20.94 3.84 -7.68
CA PHE A 46 20.15 4.06 -6.47
C PHE A 46 20.07 5.54 -6.18
N THR A 47 18.90 6.02 -5.80
CA THR A 47 18.67 7.38 -5.32
C THR A 47 18.19 7.32 -3.89
N ALA A 48 18.95 7.90 -2.96
CA ALA A 48 18.57 7.95 -1.55
C ALA A 48 17.30 8.80 -1.34
N GLN A 49 16.49 8.41 -0.36
CA GLN A 49 15.33 9.17 0.08
C GLN A 49 15.73 10.52 0.73
N GLY A 50 14.85 11.53 0.69
CA GLY A 50 15.01 12.81 1.39
C GLY A 50 15.66 13.96 0.59
N THR A 51 15.80 15.13 1.24
CA THR A 51 16.31 16.39 0.66
C THR A 51 17.81 16.30 0.38
N GLY A 52 18.17 16.02 -0.88
CA GLY A 52 19.55 15.96 -1.36
C GLY A 52 19.80 14.83 -2.35
N GLY A 53 18.97 13.77 -2.34
CA GLY A 53 18.91 12.75 -3.39
C GLY A 53 20.26 12.16 -3.79
N ALA A 54 21.11 11.81 -2.81
CA ALA A 54 22.42 11.22 -3.11
C ALA A 54 22.25 10.00 -4.02
N THR A 55 23.06 9.94 -5.09
CA THR A 55 22.97 8.86 -6.06
C THR A 55 24.17 7.93 -5.96
N PHE A 56 23.92 6.64 -6.14
CA PHE A 56 24.92 5.59 -6.08
C PHE A 56 24.80 4.74 -7.34
N ALA A 57 25.87 4.67 -8.12
CA ALA A 57 25.93 3.79 -9.28
C ALA A 57 26.34 2.37 -8.85
N PHE A 58 25.62 1.36 -9.31
CA PHE A 58 26.00 -0.05 -9.16
C PHE A 58 26.45 -0.61 -10.50
N ALA A 59 27.66 -1.17 -10.52
CA ALA A 59 28.24 -1.85 -11.67
C ALA A 59 28.45 -3.35 -11.32
N PRO A 60 27.58 -4.26 -11.80
CA PRO A 60 27.69 -5.68 -11.51
C PRO A 60 28.93 -6.29 -12.17
N ASP A 61 29.48 -7.33 -11.54
CA ASP A 61 30.63 -8.08 -12.08
C ASP A 61 30.25 -9.41 -12.78
N GLY A 62 28.95 -9.71 -12.82
CA GLY A 62 28.39 -10.93 -13.42
C GLY A 62 28.36 -12.15 -12.50
N THR A 63 28.78 -12.02 -11.24
CA THR A 63 28.82 -13.11 -10.25
C THR A 63 27.81 -12.94 -9.11
N GLY A 64 26.90 -11.97 -9.24
CA GLY A 64 26.02 -11.50 -8.16
C GLY A 64 26.65 -10.39 -7.30
N GLY A 65 27.95 -10.15 -7.48
CA GLY A 65 28.68 -9.02 -6.91
C GLY A 65 28.69 -7.80 -7.82
N GLY A 66 29.47 -6.80 -7.41
CA GLY A 66 29.61 -5.56 -8.16
C GLY A 66 30.29 -4.45 -7.37
N THR A 67 30.41 -3.28 -7.98
CA THR A 67 30.95 -2.08 -7.35
C THR A 67 29.87 -1.03 -7.16
N LEU A 68 29.64 -0.62 -5.92
CA LEU A 68 28.86 0.57 -5.58
C LEU A 68 29.78 1.78 -5.59
N THR A 69 29.36 2.86 -6.24
CA THR A 69 30.06 4.14 -6.29
C THR A 69 29.14 5.25 -5.82
N ASN A 70 29.53 5.99 -4.79
CA ASN A 70 28.85 7.23 -4.42
C ASN A 70 29.19 8.31 -5.46
N ASN A 71 28.20 8.76 -6.24
CA ASN A 71 28.44 9.64 -7.38
C ASN A 71 28.92 11.04 -6.99
N SER A 72 28.69 11.45 -5.72
CA SER A 72 29.10 12.76 -5.23
C SER A 72 30.54 12.78 -4.71
N THR A 73 30.99 11.70 -4.05
CA THR A 73 32.31 11.62 -3.41
C THR A 73 33.32 10.80 -4.23
N GLY A 74 32.85 9.95 -5.14
CA GLY A 74 33.66 8.97 -5.86
C GLY A 74 34.12 7.80 -4.99
N ALA A 75 33.67 7.70 -3.73
CA ALA A 75 33.98 6.58 -2.86
C ALA A 75 33.33 5.29 -3.38
N GLN A 76 34.04 4.16 -3.25
CA GLN A 76 33.61 2.87 -3.78
C GLN A 76 33.62 1.77 -2.72
N ALA A 77 32.66 0.84 -2.85
CA ALA A 77 32.64 -0.42 -2.13
C ALA A 77 32.43 -1.57 -3.12
N THR A 78 33.21 -2.64 -2.98
CA THR A 78 33.09 -3.84 -3.80
C THR A 78 32.36 -4.93 -3.04
N LEU A 79 31.33 -5.49 -3.65
CA LEU A 79 30.53 -6.60 -3.16
C LEU A 79 30.94 -7.86 -3.94
N THR A 80 31.15 -8.98 -3.23
CA THR A 80 31.63 -10.24 -3.83
C THR A 80 30.52 -11.20 -4.27
N GLY A 81 29.25 -10.81 -4.08
CA GLY A 81 28.09 -11.68 -4.32
C GLY A 81 27.83 -12.70 -3.21
N SER A 82 28.56 -12.61 -2.09
CA SER A 82 28.31 -13.45 -0.91
C SER A 82 26.98 -13.07 -0.22
N GLN A 83 26.40 -13.98 0.57
CA GLN A 83 25.18 -13.69 1.34
C GLN A 83 25.34 -12.48 2.27
N ALA A 84 26.53 -12.28 2.84
CA ALA A 84 26.83 -11.12 3.69
C ALA A 84 26.84 -9.81 2.89
N ASP A 85 27.31 -9.86 1.63
CA ASP A 85 27.31 -8.70 0.74
C ASP A 85 25.91 -8.39 0.23
N LEU A 86 25.09 -9.40 -0.08
CA LEU A 86 23.67 -9.22 -0.43
C LEU A 86 22.90 -8.57 0.72
N ALA A 87 23.16 -9.00 1.97
CA ALA A 87 22.60 -8.36 3.15
C ALA A 87 23.08 -6.90 3.29
N SER A 88 24.34 -6.61 2.95
CA SER A 88 24.91 -5.25 3.02
C SER A 88 24.41 -4.35 1.87
N LEU A 89 24.15 -4.90 0.69
CA LEU A 89 23.48 -4.19 -0.39
C LEU A 89 22.08 -3.78 0.07
N TYR A 90 21.40 -4.65 0.81
CA TYR A 90 20.08 -4.33 1.33
C TYR A 90 20.10 -3.31 2.46
N ASN A 91 20.86 -3.58 3.53
CA ASN A 91 20.87 -2.80 4.77
C ASN A 91 21.77 -1.54 4.72
N GLY A 92 22.53 -1.38 3.63
CA GLY A 92 23.44 -0.25 3.44
C GLY A 92 24.92 -0.57 3.70
N VAL A 93 25.77 0.31 3.17
CA VAL A 93 27.23 0.22 3.24
C VAL A 93 27.78 1.54 3.81
N ALA A 94 28.03 1.54 5.12
CA ALA A 94 28.46 2.73 5.85
C ALA A 94 29.78 3.35 5.34
N SER A 95 30.69 2.57 4.77
CA SER A 95 31.98 3.10 4.28
C SER A 95 31.87 4.06 3.10
N ILE A 96 30.71 4.12 2.44
CA ILE A 96 30.43 5.03 1.32
C ILE A 96 29.15 5.84 1.52
N ASP A 97 28.58 5.82 2.74
CA ASP A 97 27.30 6.44 3.10
C ASP A 97 26.11 5.95 2.27
N PHE A 98 26.16 4.71 1.76
CA PHE A 98 25.03 4.11 1.06
C PHE A 98 24.01 3.60 2.08
N PRO A 99 22.75 4.12 2.07
CA PRO A 99 21.78 3.80 3.10
C PRO A 99 21.16 2.40 2.96
N GLY A 100 21.28 1.74 1.80
CA GLY A 100 20.66 0.45 1.52
C GLY A 100 19.61 0.49 0.42
N MET A 101 19.21 -0.68 -0.08
CA MET A 101 18.11 -0.82 -1.05
C MET A 101 16.75 -0.53 -0.43
N ASP A 102 16.58 -0.81 0.86
CA ASP A 102 15.38 -0.50 1.64
C ASP A 102 15.11 1.00 1.73
N GLY A 103 16.17 1.81 1.82
CA GLY A 103 16.12 3.28 1.92
C GLY A 103 16.39 4.04 0.62
N THR A 104 16.38 3.38 -0.54
CA THR A 104 16.64 4.02 -1.86
C THR A 104 15.62 3.62 -2.92
N TYR A 105 15.57 4.40 -4.00
CA TYR A 105 14.85 4.05 -5.24
C TYR A 105 15.86 3.58 -6.29
N PHE A 106 15.67 2.37 -6.82
CA PHE A 106 16.55 1.81 -7.85
C PHE A 106 15.96 1.98 -9.24
N VAL A 107 16.81 2.42 -10.17
CA VAL A 107 16.49 2.47 -11.61
C VAL A 107 17.61 1.77 -12.38
N PRO A 108 17.33 0.66 -13.08
CA PRO A 108 18.34 0.00 -13.90
C PRO A 108 18.73 0.87 -15.10
N THR A 109 20.00 0.82 -15.51
CA THR A 109 20.48 1.48 -16.74
C THR A 109 19.78 0.90 -17.97
N SER A 110 19.50 -0.39 -17.95
CA SER A 110 18.65 -1.08 -18.93
C SER A 110 17.92 -2.19 -18.20
N ALA A 111 16.59 -2.09 -18.13
CA ALA A 111 15.77 -3.11 -17.50
C ALA A 111 15.79 -4.41 -18.31
N ASN A 112 15.62 -5.54 -17.63
CA ASN A 112 15.42 -6.83 -18.26
C ASN A 112 14.07 -6.86 -18.99
N ALA A 113 14.09 -6.59 -20.29
CA ALA A 113 12.90 -6.54 -21.12
C ALA A 113 12.19 -7.90 -21.22
N ASP A 114 12.93 -9.02 -21.13
CA ASP A 114 12.35 -10.36 -21.18
C ASP A 114 11.51 -10.61 -19.92
N HIS A 115 12.00 -10.25 -18.73
CA HIS A 115 11.22 -10.36 -17.49
C HIS A 115 9.98 -9.46 -17.51
N GLN A 116 10.13 -8.20 -17.92
CA GLN A 116 9.01 -7.26 -18.02
C GLN A 116 7.92 -7.76 -19.00
N ALA A 117 8.33 -8.34 -20.14
CA ALA A 117 7.44 -8.91 -21.13
C ALA A 117 6.84 -10.26 -20.70
N TYR A 118 7.50 -10.99 -19.79
CA TYR A 118 7.04 -12.28 -19.30
C TYR A 118 5.96 -12.13 -18.21
N TYR A 119 6.28 -11.42 -17.12
CA TYR A 119 5.44 -11.26 -15.92
C TYR A 119 4.47 -10.09 -15.97
N GLY A 120 4.64 -9.20 -16.93
CA GLY A 120 3.97 -7.91 -16.94
C GLY A 120 3.14 -7.68 -18.19
N GLY A 121 2.63 -6.45 -18.27
CA GLY A 121 2.19 -5.83 -19.51
C GLY A 121 2.76 -4.41 -19.55
N GLN A 122 3.10 -3.93 -20.75
CA GLN A 122 3.66 -2.58 -20.90
C GLN A 122 2.53 -1.56 -21.02
N ILE A 123 2.62 -0.47 -20.26
CA ILE A 123 1.78 0.71 -20.53
C ILE A 123 2.33 1.39 -21.77
N VAL A 124 1.54 1.41 -22.83
CA VAL A 124 1.86 2.13 -24.07
C VAL A 124 0.87 3.26 -24.26
N LYS A 125 1.37 4.39 -24.79
CA LYS A 125 0.53 5.49 -25.23
C LYS A 125 0.07 5.21 -26.66
N ALA A 126 -1.24 5.15 -26.88
CA ALA A 126 -1.84 5.02 -28.20
C ALA A 126 -1.69 6.33 -28.99
N GLY A 127 -1.91 6.25 -30.31
CA GLY A 127 -1.78 7.41 -31.21
C GLY A 127 -2.77 8.54 -30.94
N ASP A 128 -3.84 8.28 -30.19
CA ASP A 128 -4.83 9.25 -29.70
C ASP A 128 -4.48 9.81 -28.30
N GLY A 129 -3.36 9.41 -27.72
CA GLY A 129 -2.88 9.84 -26.42
C GLY A 129 -3.38 9.02 -25.23
N THR A 130 -4.29 8.06 -25.43
CA THR A 130 -4.78 7.17 -24.36
C THR A 130 -3.72 6.16 -23.91
N LEU A 131 -3.74 5.77 -22.64
CA LEU A 131 -2.87 4.70 -22.13
C LEU A 131 -3.53 3.34 -22.32
N LYS A 132 -2.76 2.36 -22.78
CA LYS A 132 -3.20 0.97 -22.95
C LYS A 132 -2.21 0.02 -22.31
N MET A 133 -2.71 -1.01 -21.61
CA MET A 133 -1.91 -2.16 -21.21
C MET A 133 -1.75 -3.11 -22.39
N VAL A 134 -0.51 -3.33 -22.83
CA VAL A 134 -0.15 -4.41 -23.74
C VAL A 134 0.19 -5.63 -22.89
N PRO A 135 -0.58 -6.72 -22.97
CA PRO A 135 -0.31 -7.89 -22.15
C PRO A 135 1.02 -8.55 -22.57
N GLY A 136 1.82 -8.96 -21.59
CA GLY A 136 2.94 -9.88 -21.77
C GLY A 136 2.50 -11.34 -21.70
N THR A 137 3.44 -12.29 -21.63
CA THR A 137 3.16 -13.72 -21.78
C THR A 137 2.14 -14.26 -20.77
N LEU A 138 2.40 -14.10 -19.48
CA LEU A 138 1.51 -14.66 -18.46
C LEU A 138 0.15 -13.93 -18.43
N MET A 139 0.16 -12.61 -18.65
CA MET A 139 -1.06 -11.81 -18.72
C MET A 139 -1.94 -12.21 -19.91
N ASP A 140 -1.35 -12.40 -21.07
CA ASP A 140 -2.06 -12.84 -22.28
C ASP A 140 -2.62 -14.24 -22.12
N PHE A 141 -1.88 -15.16 -21.49
CA PHE A 141 -2.41 -16.48 -21.16
C PHE A 141 -3.66 -16.40 -20.28
N VAL A 142 -3.65 -15.55 -19.24
CA VAL A 142 -4.82 -15.37 -18.36
C VAL A 142 -6.01 -14.79 -19.11
N GLN A 143 -5.77 -13.81 -20.00
CA GLN A 143 -6.83 -13.15 -20.77
C GLN A 143 -7.40 -14.06 -21.87
N ASN A 144 -6.53 -14.75 -22.60
CA ASN A 144 -6.81 -15.33 -23.92
C ASN A 144 -6.42 -16.80 -24.07
N GLY A 145 -5.53 -17.34 -23.21
CA GLY A 145 -4.90 -18.65 -23.37
C GLY A 145 -5.86 -19.86 -23.35
N LEU A 146 -7.05 -19.70 -22.78
CA LEU A 146 -8.10 -20.72 -22.82
C LEU A 146 -9.00 -20.63 -24.06
N GLY A 147 -8.85 -19.58 -24.87
CA GLY A 147 -9.74 -19.22 -25.99
C GLY A 147 -11.10 -18.66 -25.54
N GLU A 148 -11.82 -18.03 -26.46
CA GLU A 148 -13.16 -17.43 -26.23
C GLU A 148 -14.16 -18.46 -25.67
N ASN A 149 -13.96 -19.73 -26.03
CA ASN A 149 -14.81 -20.86 -25.65
C ASN A 149 -14.28 -21.75 -24.51
N GLY A 150 -13.05 -21.57 -24.02
CA GLY A 150 -12.47 -22.42 -22.97
C GLY A 150 -12.41 -23.92 -23.35
N PRO A 151 -11.81 -24.79 -22.51
CA PRO A 151 -12.11 -26.21 -22.56
C PRO A 151 -13.61 -26.41 -22.39
N ARG A 152 -14.31 -26.78 -23.48
CA ARG A 152 -15.71 -27.21 -23.40
C ARG A 152 -15.71 -28.60 -22.79
N LEU A 153 -15.94 -28.69 -21.47
CA LEU A 153 -16.31 -29.95 -20.85
C LEU A 153 -17.47 -30.56 -21.65
N ALA A 154 -17.46 -31.88 -21.87
CA ALA A 154 -18.55 -32.54 -22.57
C ALA A 154 -19.85 -32.41 -21.73
N GLY A 155 -20.71 -31.44 -22.09
CA GLY A 155 -21.93 -31.09 -21.37
C GLY A 155 -22.08 -29.58 -21.12
N GLN A 156 -23.30 -29.09 -20.91
CA GLN A 156 -23.55 -27.67 -20.60
C GLN A 156 -23.16 -27.36 -19.15
N THR A 157 -21.97 -26.79 -18.94
CA THR A 157 -21.47 -26.36 -17.61
C THR A 157 -22.17 -25.11 -17.08
N SER A 158 -22.81 -24.34 -17.97
CA SER A 158 -23.57 -23.11 -17.63
C SER A 158 -24.75 -23.36 -16.68
N ASN A 159 -25.21 -24.61 -16.56
CA ASN A 159 -26.38 -24.96 -15.74
C ASN A 159 -25.97 -25.55 -14.37
N VAL A 160 -24.67 -25.61 -14.06
CA VAL A 160 -24.19 -26.07 -12.75
C VAL A 160 -23.98 -24.84 -11.87
N PRO A 161 -24.84 -24.59 -10.86
CA PRO A 161 -24.67 -23.45 -9.96
C PRO A 161 -23.31 -23.50 -9.29
N ASN A 162 -22.68 -22.33 -9.14
CA ASN A 162 -21.39 -22.15 -8.48
C ASN A 162 -20.20 -22.88 -9.15
N PHE A 163 -20.33 -23.36 -10.40
CA PHE A 163 -19.22 -23.93 -11.17
C PHE A 163 -18.57 -22.89 -12.10
N ARG A 164 -17.23 -22.83 -12.13
CA ARG A 164 -16.49 -21.99 -13.07
C ARG A 164 -15.20 -22.66 -13.56
N VAL A 165 -14.69 -22.19 -14.69
CA VAL A 165 -13.35 -22.52 -15.18
C VAL A 165 -12.45 -21.30 -14.98
N ALA A 166 -11.26 -21.50 -14.40
CA ALA A 166 -10.27 -20.44 -14.21
C ALA A 166 -8.93 -20.83 -14.85
N PRO A 167 -8.16 -19.88 -15.41
CA PRO A 167 -6.79 -20.13 -15.83
C PRO A 167 -5.90 -20.47 -14.63
N GLY A 168 -5.03 -21.45 -14.79
CA GLY A 168 -3.97 -21.77 -13.84
C GLY A 168 -2.59 -21.47 -14.44
N ILE A 169 -1.73 -20.83 -13.67
CA ILE A 169 -0.31 -20.66 -13.99
C ILE A 169 0.48 -21.51 -13.00
N GLU A 170 1.22 -22.49 -13.50
CA GLU A 170 2.20 -23.25 -12.71
C GLU A 170 3.61 -22.85 -13.14
N LEU A 171 4.36 -22.26 -12.23
CA LEU A 171 5.78 -21.95 -12.38
C LEU A 171 6.57 -23.01 -11.60
N ASP A 172 7.31 -23.87 -12.28
CA ASP A 172 8.11 -24.91 -11.65
C ASP A 172 9.62 -24.76 -11.89
N ASN A 173 10.40 -25.07 -10.85
CA ASN A 173 11.84 -25.20 -10.97
C ASN A 173 12.28 -26.59 -10.48
N PRO A 174 12.31 -27.60 -11.37
CA PRO A 174 12.71 -28.96 -11.01
C PRO A 174 14.23 -29.14 -10.90
N SER A 175 15.03 -28.18 -11.38
CA SER A 175 16.46 -28.37 -11.58
C SER A 175 17.30 -27.60 -10.56
N ARG A 176 18.05 -28.32 -9.73
CA ARG A 176 19.05 -27.71 -8.82
C ARG A 176 20.19 -26.97 -9.55
N ALA A 177 20.33 -27.17 -10.86
CA ALA A 177 21.31 -26.46 -11.67
C ALA A 177 20.87 -25.04 -12.07
N ILE A 178 19.58 -24.71 -11.91
CA ILE A 178 19.01 -23.41 -12.27
C ILE A 178 18.50 -22.77 -10.97
N ASN A 179 19.04 -21.61 -10.61
CA ASN A 179 18.74 -20.93 -9.34
C ASN A 179 18.79 -21.87 -8.10
N GLY A 180 19.68 -22.86 -8.08
CA GLY A 180 19.76 -23.84 -6.98
C GLY A 180 18.52 -24.75 -6.81
N GLY A 181 17.55 -24.70 -7.74
CA GLY A 181 16.23 -25.31 -7.60
C GLY A 181 15.23 -24.44 -6.84
N ASN A 182 15.60 -23.19 -6.54
CA ASN A 182 14.75 -22.23 -5.85
C ASN A 182 13.81 -21.52 -6.82
N ILE A 183 12.75 -20.94 -6.27
CA ILE A 183 11.99 -19.87 -6.91
C ILE A 183 12.15 -18.62 -6.06
N SER A 184 12.68 -17.55 -6.64
CA SER A 184 12.98 -16.30 -5.94
C SER A 184 12.06 -15.18 -6.39
N ILE A 185 11.43 -14.47 -5.45
CA ILE A 185 10.63 -13.26 -5.72
C ILE A 185 11.47 -12.04 -5.37
N LEU A 186 11.95 -11.33 -6.39
CA LEU A 186 12.96 -10.28 -6.23
C LEU A 186 12.45 -8.87 -6.51
N SER A 187 11.32 -8.74 -7.21
CA SER A 187 10.57 -7.47 -7.29
C SER A 187 9.07 -7.71 -7.18
N ASN A 188 8.33 -6.68 -6.74
CA ASN A 188 6.92 -6.80 -6.39
C ASN A 188 6.08 -7.21 -7.62
N TRP A 189 5.23 -8.24 -7.46
CA TRP A 189 4.30 -8.69 -8.49
C TRP A 189 2.84 -8.41 -8.13
N ASN A 190 2.21 -7.54 -8.92
CA ASN A 190 0.84 -7.11 -8.72
C ASN A 190 -0.12 -7.70 -9.76
N LEU A 191 -0.86 -8.74 -9.38
CA LEU A 191 -1.93 -9.34 -10.18
C LEU A 191 -3.25 -8.56 -10.10
N GLY A 192 -3.33 -7.55 -9.23
CA GLY A 192 -4.42 -6.56 -9.21
C GLY A 192 -4.26 -5.48 -10.29
N THR A 193 -3.18 -5.53 -11.09
CA THR A 193 -2.85 -4.50 -12.06
C THR A 193 -3.99 -4.18 -13.01
N GLY A 194 -4.12 -2.90 -13.37
CA GLY A 194 -5.10 -2.39 -14.31
C GLY A 194 -4.95 -0.89 -14.47
N LEU A 195 -5.48 -0.37 -15.59
CA LEU A 195 -5.57 1.06 -15.80
C LEU A 195 -6.89 1.60 -15.23
N PRO A 196 -6.91 2.86 -14.77
CA PRO A 196 -8.14 3.58 -14.50
C PRO A 196 -9.00 3.64 -15.77
N ASN A 197 -10.29 3.38 -15.63
CA ASN A 197 -11.28 3.68 -16.67
C ASN A 197 -11.81 5.12 -16.53
N ASP A 198 -12.66 5.54 -17.47
CA ASP A 198 -13.26 6.88 -17.50
C ASP A 198 -14.07 7.25 -16.24
N SER A 199 -14.39 6.26 -15.40
CA SER A 199 -15.06 6.46 -14.11
C SER A 199 -14.08 6.52 -12.91
N GLY A 200 -12.77 6.49 -13.16
CA GLY A 200 -11.73 6.46 -12.13
C GLY A 200 -11.58 5.11 -11.41
N THR A 201 -12.30 4.08 -11.85
CA THR A 201 -12.23 2.73 -11.25
C THR A 201 -11.18 1.88 -11.98
N ILE A 202 -10.47 1.02 -11.25
CA ILE A 202 -9.49 0.09 -11.83
C ILE A 202 -10.21 -1.20 -12.27
N VAL A 203 -10.02 -1.61 -13.52
CA VAL A 203 -10.41 -2.94 -14.00
C VAL A 203 -9.16 -3.83 -14.04
N PRO A 204 -9.06 -4.85 -13.18
CA PRO A 204 -7.90 -5.74 -13.18
C PRO A 204 -7.74 -6.47 -14.52
N VAL A 205 -6.51 -6.52 -15.04
CA VAL A 205 -6.22 -7.09 -16.37
C VAL A 205 -5.72 -8.54 -16.32
N TYR A 206 -5.27 -9.03 -15.16
CA TYR A 206 -5.06 -10.46 -14.93
C TYR A 206 -6.40 -11.18 -14.71
N ARG A 207 -7.33 -11.08 -15.66
CA ARG A 207 -8.67 -11.66 -15.54
C ARG A 207 -9.09 -12.35 -16.84
N TYR A 208 -9.49 -13.61 -16.73
CA TYR A 208 -10.19 -14.31 -17.80
C TYR A 208 -11.63 -13.79 -17.88
N ARG A 209 -12.10 -13.48 -19.09
CA ARG A 209 -13.42 -12.87 -19.32
C ARG A 209 -13.67 -11.66 -18.41
N GLN A 210 -12.63 -10.85 -18.19
CA GLN A 210 -12.62 -9.61 -17.41
C GLN A 210 -12.93 -9.73 -15.91
N THR A 211 -13.35 -10.90 -15.42
CA THR A 211 -13.87 -11.05 -14.04
C THR A 211 -13.29 -12.23 -13.29
N ILE A 212 -12.75 -13.24 -13.98
CA ILE A 212 -12.29 -14.49 -13.37
C ILE A 212 -10.78 -14.38 -13.10
N ALA A 213 -10.41 -14.38 -11.83
CA ALA A 213 -9.01 -14.34 -11.43
C ALA A 213 -8.31 -15.70 -11.61
N PRO A 214 -7.00 -15.72 -11.92
CA PRO A 214 -6.25 -16.94 -12.09
C PRO A 214 -5.91 -17.64 -10.77
N MET A 215 -5.52 -18.92 -10.89
CA MET A 215 -4.77 -19.64 -9.87
C MET A 215 -3.27 -19.54 -10.20
N LEU A 216 -2.43 -19.17 -9.24
CA LEU A 216 -0.98 -19.11 -9.41
C LEU A 216 -0.33 -20.14 -8.49
N THR A 217 0.48 -21.03 -9.06
CA THR A 217 1.14 -22.14 -8.36
C THR A 217 2.66 -22.03 -8.58
N PHE A 218 3.42 -22.01 -7.49
CA PHE A 218 4.88 -22.07 -7.48
C PHE A 218 5.35 -23.42 -6.96
N ARG A 219 6.22 -24.11 -7.69
CA ARG A 219 6.78 -25.42 -7.30
C ARG A 219 8.30 -25.43 -7.41
N ALA A 220 8.96 -25.06 -6.32
CA ALA A 220 10.41 -25.10 -6.21
C ALA A 220 10.86 -26.49 -5.74
N ALA A 221 11.81 -27.12 -6.44
CA ALA A 221 12.43 -28.36 -5.97
C ALA A 221 13.28 -28.17 -4.70
N ASN A 222 13.72 -26.93 -4.44
CA ASN A 222 14.44 -26.53 -3.25
C ASN A 222 13.64 -25.46 -2.46
N ASP A 223 14.06 -24.20 -2.42
CA ASP A 223 13.42 -23.19 -1.57
C ASP A 223 12.49 -22.23 -2.36
N PHE A 224 11.49 -21.67 -1.68
CA PHE A 224 10.76 -20.49 -2.17
C PHE A 224 11.18 -19.29 -1.33
N ASP A 225 11.87 -18.34 -1.95
CA ASP A 225 12.48 -17.19 -1.28
C ASP A 225 11.84 -15.89 -1.75
N ALA A 226 11.01 -15.28 -0.91
CA ALA A 226 10.40 -13.98 -1.17
C ALA A 226 11.18 -12.86 -0.48
N GLN A 227 11.78 -11.99 -1.29
CA GLN A 227 12.38 -10.73 -0.88
C GLN A 227 11.55 -9.52 -1.35
N ALA A 228 10.46 -9.80 -2.06
CA ALA A 228 9.50 -8.85 -2.57
C ALA A 228 8.08 -9.45 -2.53
N SER A 229 7.09 -8.58 -2.69
CA SER A 229 5.68 -8.88 -2.43
C SER A 229 4.94 -9.46 -3.63
N ILE A 230 3.93 -10.31 -3.37
CA ILE A 230 2.93 -10.75 -4.35
C ILE A 230 1.57 -10.25 -3.88
N THR A 231 0.84 -9.53 -4.75
CA THR A 231 -0.41 -8.86 -4.37
C THR A 231 -1.49 -8.97 -5.44
N ASP A 232 -2.75 -9.16 -5.01
CA ASP A 232 -3.96 -9.02 -5.83
C ASP A 232 -5.13 -8.57 -4.94
N GLY A 233 -6.22 -8.07 -5.53
CA GLY A 233 -7.38 -7.54 -4.80
C GLY A 233 -7.12 -6.18 -4.18
N PHE A 234 -6.04 -5.50 -4.56
CA PHE A 234 -5.69 -4.19 -4.08
C PHE A 234 -5.42 -3.24 -5.25
N PHE A 235 -5.75 -1.98 -5.08
CA PHE A 235 -5.58 -0.95 -6.09
C PHE A 235 -5.05 0.34 -5.52
N GLN A 236 -4.21 1.01 -6.30
CA GLN A 236 -3.76 2.37 -6.01
C GLN A 236 -4.80 3.32 -6.58
N ASN A 237 -5.61 3.95 -5.72
CA ASN A 237 -6.81 4.68 -6.11
C ASN A 237 -6.68 6.20 -6.02
N THR A 238 -5.62 6.70 -5.39
CA THR A 238 -5.41 8.12 -5.17
C THR A 238 -3.93 8.40 -5.08
N VAL A 239 -3.55 9.56 -5.62
CA VAL A 239 -2.36 10.33 -5.27
C VAL A 239 -1.98 10.08 -3.80
N ALA A 240 -0.81 9.49 -3.56
CA ALA A 240 -0.30 9.27 -2.21
C ALA A 240 0.12 10.62 -1.63
N THR A 241 -0.49 11.09 -0.54
CA THR A 241 0.04 12.21 0.22
C THR A 241 1.01 11.75 1.27
N ILE A 242 2.30 11.97 1.03
CA ILE A 242 3.32 11.76 2.07
C ILE A 242 4.27 12.96 2.22
N LEU A 243 4.00 14.09 1.57
CA LEU A 243 4.90 15.24 1.60
C LEU A 243 4.21 16.57 1.93
N GLY A 244 3.50 16.66 3.06
CA GLY A 244 3.33 17.90 3.86
C GLY A 244 3.03 19.27 3.18
N ALA A 245 1.99 19.41 2.36
CA ALA A 245 1.51 20.68 1.80
C ALA A 245 -0.02 20.66 1.64
N ALA A 246 -0.68 21.49 2.46
CA ALA A 246 -2.11 21.74 2.33
C ALA A 246 -2.35 22.79 1.23
N GLY A 247 -3.42 22.64 0.45
CA GLY A 247 -3.94 23.70 -0.41
C GLY A 247 -4.44 24.89 0.41
N ASN A 248 -4.61 26.04 -0.24
CA ASN A 248 -4.94 27.28 0.45
C ASN A 248 -6.37 27.23 1.05
N ALA A 249 -6.49 27.31 2.38
CA ALA A 249 -7.76 27.20 3.11
C ALA A 249 -8.78 28.33 2.80
N GLY A 250 -8.40 29.34 2.00
CA GLY A 250 -9.25 30.46 1.61
C GLY A 250 -9.98 30.33 0.27
N ALA A 251 -9.75 29.27 -0.52
CA ALA A 251 -10.39 29.11 -1.83
C ALA A 251 -11.85 28.62 -1.72
N THR A 252 -12.74 29.10 -2.59
CA THR A 252 -14.19 28.84 -2.52
C THR A 252 -14.81 28.26 -3.78
N GLY A 253 -14.02 27.91 -4.82
CA GLY A 253 -14.55 27.38 -6.07
C GLY A 253 -15.26 26.03 -5.90
N THR A 254 -16.26 25.75 -6.75
CA THR A 254 -16.96 24.45 -6.77
C THR A 254 -16.99 23.81 -8.15
N TYR A 255 -17.07 22.48 -8.20
CA TYR A 255 -17.26 21.74 -9.46
C TYR A 255 -18.52 22.22 -10.21
N THR A 256 -19.59 22.52 -9.47
CA THR A 256 -20.86 23.00 -10.04
C THR A 256 -20.66 24.32 -10.79
N ASP A 257 -19.95 25.28 -10.20
CA ASP A 257 -19.70 26.58 -10.83
C ASP A 257 -18.77 26.43 -12.05
N ALA A 258 -17.73 25.60 -11.93
CA ALA A 258 -16.80 25.30 -13.01
C ALA A 258 -17.52 24.63 -14.20
N LEU A 259 -18.36 23.62 -13.94
CA LEU A 259 -19.14 22.93 -14.96
C LEU A 259 -20.18 23.83 -15.61
N ALA A 260 -20.80 24.74 -14.84
CA ALA A 260 -21.73 25.73 -15.38
C ALA A 260 -21.04 26.69 -16.36
N LEU A 261 -19.87 27.22 -16.00
CA LEU A 261 -19.07 28.09 -16.87
C LEU A 261 -18.59 27.33 -18.12
N TYR A 262 -18.04 26.12 -17.95
CA TYR A 262 -17.64 25.25 -19.05
C TYR A 262 -18.78 25.04 -20.06
N ASN A 263 -19.96 24.60 -19.60
CA ASN A 263 -21.10 24.36 -20.48
C ASN A 263 -21.55 25.62 -21.22
N SER A 264 -21.43 26.80 -20.59
CA SER A 264 -21.76 28.07 -21.25
C SER A 264 -20.78 28.40 -22.39
N LEU A 265 -19.48 28.13 -22.20
CA LEU A 265 -18.44 28.41 -23.18
C LEU A 265 -18.30 27.31 -24.24
N MET A 266 -18.61 26.07 -23.91
CA MET A 266 -18.65 24.94 -24.84
C MET A 266 -19.66 25.17 -25.98
N SER A 267 -20.70 25.97 -25.75
CA SER A 267 -21.65 26.38 -26.79
C SER A 267 -21.03 27.27 -27.87
N ILE A 268 -19.89 27.89 -27.58
CA ILE A 268 -19.13 28.74 -28.51
C ILE A 268 -17.77 28.13 -28.87
N ASP A 269 -17.34 27.02 -28.24
CA ASP A 269 -16.06 26.33 -28.50
C ASP A 269 -16.12 25.49 -29.79
N ASP A 270 -16.07 26.19 -30.93
CA ASP A 270 -15.92 25.58 -32.25
C ASP A 270 -14.68 26.16 -32.95
N PRO A 271 -13.47 25.72 -32.56
CA PRO A 271 -12.23 26.20 -33.20
C PRO A 271 -12.13 25.77 -34.67
N ALA A 272 -13.01 24.91 -35.16
CA ALA A 272 -13.09 24.58 -36.59
C ALA A 272 -13.82 25.68 -37.38
N SER A 273 -14.69 26.46 -36.72
CA SER A 273 -15.37 27.62 -37.31
C SER A 273 -14.44 28.81 -37.57
N ILE A 274 -13.30 28.89 -36.87
CA ILE A 274 -12.36 30.01 -37.01
C ILE A 274 -11.30 29.69 -38.07
N THR A 275 -11.30 30.46 -39.16
CA THR A 275 -10.24 30.46 -40.16
C THR A 275 -9.31 31.67 -39.97
N VAL A 276 -8.05 31.39 -39.61
CA VAL A 276 -6.99 32.40 -39.54
C VAL A 276 -6.53 32.73 -40.96
N GLN A 277 -6.61 34.00 -41.33
CA GLN A 277 -6.19 34.50 -42.65
C GLN A 277 -4.95 35.38 -42.50
N PHE A 278 -3.87 34.98 -43.17
CA PHE A 278 -2.57 35.60 -43.04
C PHE A 278 -2.33 36.71 -44.07
N THR A 279 -1.43 37.64 -43.75
CA THR A 279 -1.06 38.79 -44.59
C THR A 279 -0.32 38.40 -45.88
N ASP A 280 0.19 37.16 -45.97
CA ASP A 280 0.80 36.61 -47.18
C ASP A 280 -0.22 35.96 -48.14
N GLY A 281 -1.51 35.98 -47.78
CA GLY A 281 -2.61 35.42 -48.55
C GLY A 281 -2.93 33.96 -48.22
N THR A 282 -2.20 33.31 -47.32
CA THR A 282 -2.51 31.94 -46.85
C THR A 282 -3.59 31.95 -45.77
N SER A 283 -4.24 30.81 -45.55
CA SER A 283 -5.19 30.62 -44.45
C SER A 283 -5.13 29.22 -43.88
N GLN A 284 -5.41 29.11 -42.58
CA GLN A 284 -5.46 27.85 -41.83
C GLN A 284 -6.57 27.93 -40.78
N SER A 285 -7.29 26.84 -40.50
CA SER A 285 -8.22 26.83 -39.37
C SER A 285 -7.46 26.77 -38.05
N LEU A 286 -8.03 27.32 -36.97
CA LEU A 286 -7.44 27.16 -35.63
C LEU A 286 -7.30 25.68 -35.26
N THR A 287 -8.27 24.84 -35.64
CA THR A 287 -8.18 23.39 -35.44
C THR A 287 -6.97 22.76 -36.15
N ALA A 288 -6.65 23.17 -37.38
CA ALA A 288 -5.49 22.65 -38.10
C ALA A 288 -4.16 23.10 -37.47
N ILE A 289 -4.12 24.33 -36.94
CA ILE A 289 -2.96 24.84 -36.19
C ILE A 289 -2.77 24.04 -34.89
N GLY A 290 -3.86 23.74 -34.18
CA GLY A 290 -3.80 23.00 -32.91
C GLY A 290 -3.56 21.49 -33.03
N SER A 291 -3.84 20.88 -34.18
CA SER A 291 -3.72 19.41 -34.36
C SER A 291 -2.43 18.94 -35.04
N ASP A 292 -1.69 19.84 -35.70
CA ASP A 292 -0.42 19.52 -36.37
C ASP A 292 0.78 20.00 -35.55
N ALA A 293 1.45 19.08 -34.85
CA ALA A 293 2.65 19.37 -34.04
C ALA A 293 3.86 19.84 -34.87
N THR A 294 3.83 19.71 -36.21
CA THR A 294 4.88 20.23 -37.10
C THR A 294 4.61 21.67 -37.55
N ASN A 295 3.42 22.20 -37.26
CA ASN A 295 3.07 23.58 -37.56
C ASN A 295 3.87 24.54 -36.65
N PRO A 296 4.58 25.56 -37.19
CA PRO A 296 5.33 26.50 -36.37
C PRO A 296 4.46 27.40 -35.46
N LEU A 297 3.14 27.45 -35.70
CA LEU A 297 2.16 28.12 -34.83
C LEU A 297 1.43 27.14 -33.89
N HIS A 298 1.89 25.89 -33.79
CA HIS A 298 1.19 24.85 -33.04
C HIS A 298 0.82 25.31 -31.62
N ASP A 299 -0.46 25.14 -31.29
CA ASP A 299 -1.01 25.44 -29.98
C ASP A 299 -1.93 24.29 -29.53
N PRO A 300 -1.47 23.45 -28.60
CA PRO A 300 -2.27 22.33 -28.12
C PRO A 300 -3.45 22.76 -27.24
N ASN A 301 -3.53 24.04 -26.82
CA ASN A 301 -4.52 24.53 -25.86
C ASN A 301 -5.73 25.22 -26.51
N ILE A 302 -5.88 25.12 -27.84
CA ILE A 302 -6.93 25.83 -28.59
C ILE A 302 -8.34 25.45 -28.13
N ALA A 303 -8.58 24.19 -27.78
CA ALA A 303 -9.89 23.71 -27.31
C ALA A 303 -10.07 23.94 -25.81
N LEU A 304 -11.29 24.27 -25.38
CA LEU A 304 -11.60 24.44 -23.97
C LEU A 304 -11.59 23.08 -23.26
N SER A 305 -10.78 22.96 -22.21
CA SER A 305 -10.73 21.74 -21.41
C SER A 305 -11.89 21.66 -20.42
N ALA A 306 -12.52 20.50 -20.27
CA ALA A 306 -13.55 20.25 -19.27
C ALA A 306 -12.99 20.31 -17.83
N PRO A 307 -13.78 20.76 -16.84
CA PRO A 307 -13.34 20.77 -15.46
C PRO A 307 -13.24 19.34 -14.93
N LEU A 308 -12.17 19.07 -14.18
CA LEU A 308 -11.97 17.77 -13.53
C LEU A 308 -12.93 17.62 -12.33
N THR A 309 -13.44 16.40 -12.13
CA THR A 309 -14.20 16.04 -10.93
C THR A 309 -13.26 15.79 -9.74
N ASN A 310 -13.80 15.84 -8.51
CA ASN A 310 -13.08 15.53 -7.26
C ASN A 310 -11.82 16.38 -6.99
N GLN A 311 -11.86 17.66 -7.34
CA GLN A 311 -10.76 18.59 -7.10
C GLN A 311 -11.03 19.50 -5.88
N SER A 312 -9.99 20.17 -5.41
CA SER A 312 -10.02 21.12 -4.31
C SER A 312 -10.77 22.38 -4.72
N ALA A 313 -11.19 23.16 -3.72
CA ALA A 313 -11.77 24.47 -3.97
C ALA A 313 -10.79 25.43 -4.68
N GLU A 314 -9.48 25.22 -4.50
CA GLU A 314 -8.41 25.98 -5.18
C GLU A 314 -8.39 25.67 -6.68
N TYR A 315 -8.41 24.38 -7.07
CA TYR A 315 -8.51 24.00 -8.49
C TYR A 315 -9.75 24.62 -9.14
N TYR A 316 -10.90 24.59 -8.46
CA TYR A 316 -12.11 25.15 -9.04
C TYR A 316 -12.06 26.67 -9.14
N SER A 317 -11.41 27.37 -8.20
CA SER A 317 -11.13 28.80 -8.32
C SER A 317 -10.18 29.11 -9.49
N ASP A 318 -9.19 28.26 -9.73
CA ASP A 318 -8.25 28.38 -10.86
C ASP A 318 -8.93 28.06 -12.20
N TYR A 319 -9.77 27.03 -12.25
CA TYR A 319 -10.54 26.68 -13.43
C TYR A 319 -11.48 27.80 -13.86
N LEU A 320 -12.11 28.49 -12.91
CA LEU A 320 -12.94 29.65 -13.21
C LEU A 320 -12.12 30.79 -13.83
N GLN A 321 -10.89 31.03 -13.38
CA GLN A 321 -10.00 32.01 -14.01
C GLN A 321 -9.60 31.58 -15.43
N TYR A 322 -9.15 30.33 -15.57
CA TYR A 322 -8.81 29.70 -16.85
C TYR A 322 -9.91 29.87 -17.91
N ALA A 323 -11.13 29.43 -17.58
CA ALA A 323 -12.24 29.40 -18.53
C ALA A 323 -12.65 30.82 -18.95
N ASN A 324 -12.57 31.81 -18.05
CA ASN A 324 -12.81 33.21 -18.41
C ASN A 324 -11.73 33.78 -19.34
N SER A 325 -10.45 33.51 -19.07
CA SER A 325 -9.33 33.90 -19.95
C SER A 325 -9.42 33.22 -21.31
N TRP A 326 -9.77 31.93 -21.34
CA TRP A 326 -10.01 31.19 -22.58
C TRP A 326 -11.18 31.78 -23.37
N GLY A 327 -12.28 32.13 -22.71
CA GLY A 327 -13.42 32.80 -23.36
C GLY A 327 -13.03 34.15 -23.99
N THR A 328 -12.14 34.91 -23.36
CA THR A 328 -11.58 36.16 -23.91
C THR A 328 -10.68 35.90 -25.13
N TYR A 329 -9.83 34.89 -25.04
CA TYR A 329 -9.00 34.41 -26.16
C TYR A 329 -9.87 34.02 -27.37
N TYR A 330 -10.89 33.20 -27.15
CA TYR A 330 -11.80 32.76 -28.21
C TYR A 330 -12.59 33.94 -28.78
N GLY A 331 -13.09 34.84 -27.91
CA GLY A 331 -13.81 36.04 -28.30
C GLY A 331 -12.97 36.99 -29.18
N ASN A 332 -11.67 37.09 -28.91
CA ASN A 332 -10.75 37.82 -29.77
C ASN A 332 -10.73 37.22 -31.18
N TRP A 333 -10.53 35.91 -31.31
CA TRP A 333 -10.55 35.23 -32.61
C TRP A 333 -11.90 35.35 -33.33
N ALA A 334 -12.99 35.15 -32.60
CA ALA A 334 -14.36 35.22 -33.13
C ALA A 334 -14.83 36.64 -33.49
N SER A 335 -14.12 37.68 -33.05
CA SER A 335 -14.51 39.09 -33.26
C SER A 335 -14.51 39.53 -34.73
N GLY A 336 -13.83 38.79 -35.62
CA GLY A 336 -13.60 39.18 -37.02
C GLY A 336 -12.55 40.28 -37.21
N ARG A 337 -11.97 40.82 -36.12
CA ARG A 337 -10.96 41.90 -36.13
C ARG A 337 -9.70 41.56 -36.94
N TYR A 338 -9.34 40.29 -37.02
CA TYR A 338 -8.04 39.83 -37.51
C TYR A 338 -8.03 39.35 -38.98
N ALA A 339 -9.17 39.41 -39.68
CA ALA A 339 -9.29 38.92 -41.05
C ALA A 339 -8.28 39.61 -41.99
N LEU A 340 -7.38 38.83 -42.63
CA LEU A 340 -6.28 39.27 -43.50
C LEU A 340 -5.22 40.16 -42.83
N HIS A 341 -5.20 40.25 -41.50
CA HIS A 341 -4.26 41.08 -40.76
C HIS A 341 -3.30 40.26 -39.88
N MET A 342 -3.40 38.92 -39.86
CA MET A 342 -2.48 38.08 -39.09
C MET A 342 -1.18 37.83 -39.84
N MET A 343 -0.03 37.93 -39.19
CA MET A 343 1.24 37.57 -39.82
C MET A 343 1.51 36.07 -39.73
N PRO A 344 2.17 35.48 -40.74
CA PRO A 344 2.79 34.16 -40.60
C PRO A 344 3.80 34.13 -39.45
N TRP A 345 4.09 32.93 -38.96
CA TRP A 345 5.09 32.74 -37.92
C TRP A 345 6.43 33.38 -38.28
N SER A 346 7.09 33.95 -37.28
CA SER A 346 8.40 34.55 -37.40
C SER A 346 9.26 34.17 -36.20
N PRO A 347 10.52 33.79 -36.39
CA PRO A 347 11.45 33.57 -35.28
C PRO A 347 11.55 34.78 -34.37
N LEU A 348 11.72 34.53 -33.08
CA LEU A 348 11.97 35.56 -32.07
C LEU A 348 13.35 36.21 -32.29
N HIS A 349 13.39 37.54 -32.22
CA HIS A 349 14.66 38.29 -32.27
C HIS A 349 15.42 38.20 -30.94
N VAL A 350 14.70 38.21 -29.83
CA VAL A 350 15.20 37.91 -28.49
C VAL A 350 14.41 36.73 -27.96
N ALA A 351 15.10 35.68 -27.52
CA ALA A 351 14.44 34.51 -26.93
C ALA A 351 13.59 34.90 -25.73
N ALA A 352 12.43 34.25 -25.57
CA ALA A 352 11.60 34.42 -24.38
C ALA A 352 12.38 33.96 -23.12
N PRO A 353 12.16 34.61 -21.96
CA PRO A 353 12.67 34.11 -20.69
C PRO A 353 12.33 32.63 -20.52
N VAL A 354 13.29 31.82 -20.10
CA VAL A 354 13.09 30.40 -19.81
C VAL A 354 12.89 30.24 -18.32
N ARG A 355 11.80 29.60 -17.89
CA ARG A 355 11.45 29.45 -16.48
C ARG A 355 12.60 28.89 -15.62
N ALA A 356 13.36 27.94 -16.16
CA ALA A 356 14.46 27.27 -15.45
C ALA A 356 15.64 28.18 -15.07
N ASP A 357 15.74 29.38 -15.66
CA ASP A 357 16.85 30.32 -15.41
C ASP A 357 16.61 31.24 -14.20
N TYR A 358 15.43 31.16 -13.56
CA TYR A 358 15.03 32.05 -12.47
C TYR A 358 14.85 31.29 -11.15
N ALA A 359 15.29 31.91 -10.05
CA ALA A 359 15.23 31.32 -8.72
C ALA A 359 13.80 31.24 -8.15
N SER A 360 12.88 32.10 -8.61
CA SER A 360 11.48 32.08 -8.24
C SER A 360 10.56 32.30 -9.44
N TYR A 361 9.32 31.81 -9.35
CA TYR A 361 8.33 32.00 -10.43
C TYR A 361 7.96 33.47 -10.61
N GLN A 362 7.95 34.25 -9.52
CA GLN A 362 7.71 35.68 -9.58
C GLN A 362 8.81 36.43 -10.35
N ASP A 363 10.09 36.05 -10.17
CA ASP A 363 11.20 36.67 -10.90
C ASP A 363 11.11 36.37 -12.40
N TYR A 364 10.73 35.15 -12.75
CA TYR A 364 10.43 34.76 -14.14
C TYR A 364 9.32 35.63 -14.73
N LEU A 365 8.19 35.76 -14.04
CA LEU A 365 7.06 36.58 -14.50
C LEU A 365 7.43 38.08 -14.60
N THR A 366 8.28 38.57 -13.71
CA THR A 366 8.80 39.94 -13.76
C THR A 366 9.68 40.16 -14.99
N ALA A 367 10.60 39.23 -15.28
CA ALA A 367 11.39 39.28 -16.50
C ALA A 367 10.54 39.11 -17.78
N TYR A 368 9.41 38.41 -17.67
CA TYR A 368 8.48 38.18 -18.78
C TYR A 368 7.69 39.42 -19.17
N PHE A 369 7.04 40.10 -18.21
CA PHE A 369 6.08 41.18 -18.49
C PHE A 369 6.21 42.44 -17.62
N ASP A 370 6.90 42.41 -16.47
CA ASP A 370 6.82 43.51 -15.50
C ASP A 370 7.81 44.65 -15.76
N GLY A 371 7.34 45.67 -16.47
CA GLY A 371 8.02 46.95 -16.64
C GLY A 371 8.90 47.08 -17.90
N PRO A 372 9.57 48.23 -18.09
CA PRO A 372 10.26 48.58 -19.34
C PRO A 372 11.45 47.69 -19.73
N SER A 373 11.96 46.90 -18.79
CA SER A 373 13.06 45.95 -19.00
C SER A 373 12.59 44.52 -19.25
N SER A 374 11.28 44.25 -19.15
CA SER A 374 10.74 42.91 -19.40
C SER A 374 10.81 42.55 -20.88
N TRP A 375 10.88 41.26 -21.17
CA TRP A 375 11.00 40.75 -22.52
C TRP A 375 9.83 41.20 -23.41
N LEU A 376 8.58 41.04 -22.96
CA LEU A 376 7.42 41.40 -23.77
C LEU A 376 7.23 42.93 -23.89
N TRP A 377 7.92 43.75 -23.08
CA TRP A 377 7.95 45.20 -23.31
C TRP A 377 8.58 45.57 -24.66
N GLY A 378 9.53 44.76 -25.14
CA GLY A 378 10.11 44.88 -26.47
C GLY A 378 9.08 44.71 -27.60
N TYR A 379 7.92 44.11 -27.32
CA TYR A 379 6.81 43.98 -28.26
C TYR A 379 5.93 45.25 -28.26
N ASN A 380 6.03 46.04 -29.33
CA ASN A 380 5.29 47.29 -29.50
C ASN A 380 5.00 47.58 -30.97
N VAL A 381 4.24 48.65 -31.24
CA VAL A 381 3.75 49.00 -32.60
C VAL A 381 4.84 49.15 -33.67
N LEU A 382 6.10 49.45 -33.28
CA LEU A 382 7.25 49.53 -34.19
C LEU A 382 7.93 48.17 -34.43
N THR A 383 7.91 47.28 -33.43
CA THR A 383 8.63 46.00 -33.47
C THR A 383 7.77 44.83 -33.95
N VAL A 384 6.44 44.98 -34.05
CA VAL A 384 5.53 43.93 -34.59
C VAL A 384 6.05 43.36 -35.92
N THR A 385 6.42 44.25 -36.86
CA THR A 385 6.99 43.92 -38.18
C THR A 385 8.42 44.43 -38.37
N GLY A 386 8.94 45.21 -37.42
CA GLY A 386 10.10 46.07 -37.61
C GLY A 386 9.78 47.34 -38.42
N ALA A 387 10.71 48.29 -38.43
CA ALA A 387 10.60 49.55 -39.16
C ALA A 387 11.90 49.90 -39.90
N ILE A 388 11.83 50.16 -41.21
CA ILE A 388 12.99 50.51 -42.03
C ILE A 388 12.70 51.80 -42.79
N LYS A 389 13.60 52.79 -42.66
CA LYS A 389 13.51 54.07 -43.36
C LYS A 389 14.78 54.31 -44.16
N ASN A 390 14.65 54.47 -45.48
CA ASN A 390 15.77 54.72 -46.40
C ASN A 390 16.92 53.70 -46.28
N GLY A 391 16.60 52.42 -46.06
CA GLY A 391 17.59 51.35 -45.90
C GLY A 391 18.21 51.21 -44.51
N VAL A 392 17.81 52.05 -43.53
CA VAL A 392 18.26 51.96 -42.14
C VAL A 392 17.18 51.31 -41.28
N VAL A 393 17.56 50.29 -40.50
CA VAL A 393 16.67 49.66 -39.52
C VAL A 393 16.48 50.60 -38.32
N LEU A 394 15.24 51.06 -38.13
CA LEU A 394 14.85 51.90 -37.00
C LEU A 394 14.37 51.07 -35.80
N ALA A 395 13.81 49.89 -36.06
CA ALA A 395 13.41 48.93 -35.06
C ALA A 395 13.45 47.52 -35.67
N GLU A 396 14.06 46.58 -34.98
CA GLU A 396 14.08 45.16 -35.37
C GLU A 396 12.69 44.53 -35.17
N LYS A 397 12.38 43.51 -35.99
CA LYS A 397 11.15 42.73 -35.84
C LYS A 397 11.26 41.85 -34.60
N PHE A 398 10.26 41.85 -33.73
CA PHE A 398 10.26 41.09 -32.47
C PHE A 398 10.18 39.57 -32.68
N GLY A 399 9.39 39.13 -33.67
CA GLY A 399 9.00 37.72 -33.87
C GLY A 399 7.60 37.43 -33.32
N THR A 400 7.16 36.18 -33.44
CA THR A 400 5.83 35.74 -32.95
C THR A 400 5.91 35.48 -31.44
N PRO A 401 5.26 36.31 -30.59
CA PRO A 401 5.40 36.18 -29.14
C PRO A 401 4.69 34.92 -28.60
N THR A 402 5.43 34.06 -27.92
CA THR A 402 4.88 32.91 -27.17
C THR A 402 4.15 33.38 -25.90
N PRO A 403 3.26 32.58 -25.30
CA PRO A 403 2.67 32.87 -23.99
C PRO A 403 3.67 32.56 -22.85
N PRO A 404 3.47 33.08 -21.63
CA PRO A 404 4.27 32.68 -20.48
C PRO A 404 4.09 31.19 -20.19
N ASP A 405 5.12 30.54 -19.66
CA ASP A 405 5.09 29.14 -19.27
C ASP A 405 4.41 29.01 -17.90
N PHE A 406 3.42 28.12 -17.83
CA PHE A 406 2.85 27.73 -16.55
C PHE A 406 3.83 26.83 -15.78
N SER A 407 3.98 27.13 -14.50
CA SER A 407 4.76 26.35 -13.53
C SER A 407 4.24 24.92 -13.36
N SER A 408 5.12 24.01 -12.97
CA SER A 408 4.72 22.67 -12.49
C SER A 408 4.09 22.70 -11.09
N ASN A 409 4.06 23.86 -10.42
CA ASN A 409 3.40 24.05 -9.12
C ASN A 409 1.97 24.60 -9.32
N PRO A 410 0.91 23.88 -8.92
CA PRO A 410 -0.47 24.35 -9.04
C PRO A 410 -0.73 25.68 -8.30
N GLY A 411 -0.06 25.95 -7.18
CA GLY A 411 -0.26 27.18 -6.40
C GLY A 411 0.16 28.48 -7.11
N ASP A 412 0.88 28.37 -8.24
CA ASP A 412 1.31 29.50 -9.04
C ASP A 412 0.25 29.96 -10.06
N TYR A 413 -0.89 29.25 -10.19
CA TYR A 413 -1.85 29.47 -11.28
C TYR A 413 -2.44 30.88 -11.31
N GLY A 414 -2.79 31.44 -10.15
CA GLY A 414 -3.31 32.81 -10.07
C GLY A 414 -2.33 33.87 -10.57
N GLN A 415 -1.01 33.66 -10.37
CA GLN A 415 0.02 34.57 -10.91
C GLN A 415 0.23 34.36 -12.40
N TYR A 416 0.22 33.10 -12.84
CA TYR A 416 0.29 32.73 -14.25
C TYR A 416 -0.82 33.39 -15.07
N VAL A 417 -2.09 33.19 -14.67
CA VAL A 417 -3.24 33.67 -15.46
C VAL A 417 -3.29 35.20 -15.52
N ALA A 418 -2.89 35.88 -14.44
CA ALA A 418 -2.79 37.34 -14.41
C ALA A 418 -1.75 37.91 -15.40
N VAL A 419 -0.64 37.21 -15.63
CA VAL A 419 0.36 37.62 -16.63
C VAL A 419 -0.04 37.16 -18.03
N TYR A 420 -0.68 36.00 -18.15
CA TYR A 420 -1.26 35.52 -19.41
C TYR A 420 -2.29 36.51 -19.97
N ASP A 421 -3.22 37.01 -19.16
CA ASP A 421 -4.23 37.97 -19.61
C ASP A 421 -3.60 39.25 -20.17
N ARG A 422 -2.54 39.73 -19.51
CA ARG A 422 -1.79 40.88 -19.99
C ARG A 422 -1.00 40.59 -21.27
N TYR A 423 -0.46 39.38 -21.40
CA TYR A 423 0.13 38.90 -22.65
C TYR A 423 -0.91 38.90 -23.77
N LEU A 424 -2.10 38.32 -23.53
CA LEU A 424 -3.18 38.23 -24.50
C LEU A 424 -3.62 39.63 -24.96
N ASP A 425 -3.87 40.53 -24.01
CA ASP A 425 -4.23 41.93 -24.29
C ASP A 425 -3.15 42.65 -25.11
N LYS A 426 -1.88 42.44 -24.76
CA LYS A 426 -0.76 43.08 -25.44
C LYS A 426 -0.61 42.56 -26.87
N VAL A 427 -0.63 41.25 -27.08
CA VAL A 427 -0.37 40.64 -28.39
C VAL A 427 -1.57 40.80 -29.33
N SER A 428 -2.78 40.55 -28.83
CA SER A 428 -4.02 40.72 -29.60
C SER A 428 -4.36 42.21 -29.85
N GLY A 429 -3.96 43.10 -28.94
CA GLY A 429 -4.23 44.53 -29.03
C GLY A 429 -3.25 45.32 -29.90
N THR A 430 -1.98 44.89 -29.98
CA THR A 430 -0.91 45.67 -30.64
C THR A 430 -0.75 45.27 -32.10
N LYS A 431 -0.96 46.25 -33.00
CA LYS A 431 -0.71 46.11 -34.44
C LYS A 431 0.48 46.94 -34.92
N SER A 432 1.02 46.55 -36.07
CA SER A 432 2.04 47.33 -36.78
C SER A 432 1.50 48.70 -37.22
N LEU A 433 2.38 49.70 -37.24
CA LEU A 433 2.02 51.06 -37.62
C LEU A 433 1.44 51.15 -39.05
N PRO A 434 0.44 52.00 -39.30
CA PRO A 434 -0.03 52.33 -40.64
C PRO A 434 0.92 53.32 -41.33
N SER A 435 2.20 52.97 -41.43
CA SER A 435 3.29 53.84 -41.90
C SER A 435 3.92 53.30 -43.20
N PRO A 436 4.39 54.15 -44.12
CA PRO A 436 5.09 53.69 -45.34
C PRO A 436 6.43 53.00 -45.06
N PHE A 437 6.97 53.10 -43.84
CA PHE A 437 8.25 52.49 -43.42
C PHE A 437 8.08 51.10 -42.79
N VAL A 438 6.85 50.55 -42.83
CA VAL A 438 6.45 49.32 -42.15
C VAL A 438 5.58 48.48 -43.10
N ASN A 439 5.84 47.18 -43.20
CA ASN A 439 5.10 46.25 -44.06
C ASN A 439 5.10 44.84 -43.45
N PRO A 440 3.96 44.14 -43.32
CA PRO A 440 2.57 44.58 -43.55
C PRO A 440 2.09 45.67 -42.58
N LYS A 441 1.18 46.53 -43.03
CA LYS A 441 0.55 47.60 -42.22
C LYS A 441 -0.65 47.05 -41.46
N ASN A 442 -0.91 47.56 -40.26
CA ASN A 442 -2.02 47.14 -39.40
C ASN A 442 -2.05 45.63 -39.09
N ALA A 443 -0.90 44.97 -39.14
CA ALA A 443 -0.79 43.53 -38.94
C ALA A 443 -0.59 43.18 -37.46
N TYR A 444 -1.04 41.99 -37.07
CA TYR A 444 -0.93 41.42 -35.72
C TYR A 444 -0.12 40.12 -35.76
N ASN A 445 0.54 39.78 -34.64
CA ASN A 445 1.11 38.44 -34.48
C ASN A 445 0.06 37.47 -33.94
N PHE A 446 0.26 36.18 -34.24
CA PHE A 446 -0.49 35.09 -33.63
C PHE A 446 -0.38 35.14 -32.11
N PHE A 447 -1.46 34.81 -31.42
CA PHE A 447 -1.55 34.73 -29.96
C PHE A 447 -2.16 33.38 -29.57
N TYR A 448 -1.70 32.84 -28.45
CA TYR A 448 -1.93 31.46 -28.03
C TYR A 448 -2.95 31.39 -26.88
N ALA A 449 -3.64 30.25 -26.76
CA ALA A 449 -4.59 29.96 -25.70
C ALA A 449 -3.93 29.79 -24.32
N PRO A 450 -4.68 30.00 -23.22
CA PRO A 450 -4.16 29.76 -21.88
C PRO A 450 -4.02 28.26 -21.61
N THR A 451 -3.06 27.91 -20.75
CA THR A 451 -2.89 26.54 -20.23
C THR A 451 -3.90 26.27 -19.12
N ALA A 452 -4.56 25.13 -19.17
CA ALA A 452 -5.50 24.69 -18.12
C ALA A 452 -4.79 24.50 -16.76
N PRO A 453 -5.49 24.68 -15.62
CA PRO A 453 -4.89 24.47 -14.31
C PRO A 453 -4.54 23.00 -14.08
N LEU A 454 -3.43 22.78 -13.36
CA LEU A 454 -3.04 21.45 -12.91
C LEU A 454 -4.06 20.91 -11.91
N SER A 455 -4.31 19.60 -11.91
CA SER A 455 -5.21 18.98 -10.94
C SER A 455 -4.74 19.22 -9.50
N ILE A 456 -5.64 19.74 -8.67
CA ILE A 456 -5.45 19.85 -7.21
C ILE A 456 -6.53 18.97 -6.61
N PRO A 457 -6.26 17.73 -6.21
CA PRO A 457 -7.28 16.84 -5.64
C PRO A 457 -7.95 17.44 -4.40
N TYR A 458 -9.23 17.15 -4.18
CA TYR A 458 -9.87 17.48 -2.91
C TYR A 458 -9.18 16.68 -1.80
N THR A 459 -8.53 17.40 -0.88
CA THR A 459 -7.65 16.93 0.21
C THR A 459 -6.40 16.14 -0.22
N GLY A 460 -5.25 16.79 -0.07
CA GLY A 460 -3.90 16.19 -0.06
C GLY A 460 -3.07 16.42 -1.34
N LEU A 461 -1.80 16.85 -1.21
CA LEU A 461 -0.86 17.08 -2.33
C LEU A 461 -0.90 16.01 -3.42
N ASN A 462 -0.77 16.52 -4.65
CA ASN A 462 -0.43 15.79 -5.85
C ASN A 462 1.06 15.40 -5.89
N ILE A 463 1.41 14.13 -5.63
CA ILE A 463 2.69 13.57 -6.08
C ILE A 463 2.50 12.99 -7.49
N GLY A 464 2.48 13.88 -8.50
CA GLY A 464 2.58 13.53 -9.92
C GLY A 464 1.56 12.49 -10.45
N THR A 465 1.75 12.09 -11.70
CA THR A 465 1.02 10.96 -12.29
C THR A 465 1.50 9.67 -11.63
N LEU A 466 0.70 9.09 -10.72
CA LEU A 466 0.91 7.69 -10.33
C LEU A 466 0.96 6.83 -11.59
N PRO A 467 1.89 5.88 -11.73
CA PRO A 467 2.02 5.04 -12.93
C PRO A 467 0.79 4.15 -13.21
N GLY A 468 -0.27 4.25 -12.42
CA GLY A 468 -1.41 3.33 -12.39
C GLY A 468 -1.14 2.15 -11.46
N ASN A 469 -2.12 1.26 -11.30
CA ASN A 469 -1.90 0.00 -10.60
C ASN A 469 -1.10 -0.92 -11.54
N VAL A 470 0.22 -0.79 -11.59
CA VAL A 470 1.10 -1.45 -12.56
C VAL A 470 1.44 -2.89 -12.16
N PRO A 471 1.91 -3.74 -13.09
CA PRO A 471 2.32 -5.11 -12.77
C PRO A 471 3.51 -5.17 -11.80
N ALA A 472 4.42 -4.19 -11.90
CA ALA A 472 5.57 -4.02 -11.04
C ALA A 472 5.36 -2.82 -10.10
N ASN A 473 4.75 -3.06 -8.93
CA ASN A 473 4.52 -2.03 -7.92
C ASN A 473 5.78 -1.83 -7.07
N VAL A 474 6.84 -1.27 -7.64
CA VAL A 474 8.10 -0.97 -6.94
C VAL A 474 8.11 0.43 -6.35
N ALA A 475 8.88 0.63 -5.28
CA ALA A 475 8.98 1.93 -4.61
C ALA A 475 9.62 2.98 -5.53
N THR A 476 9.01 4.16 -5.58
CA THR A 476 9.54 5.33 -6.30
C THR A 476 9.41 6.57 -5.42
N ALA A 477 10.05 7.67 -5.83
CA ALA A 477 9.85 8.96 -5.16
C ALA A 477 8.38 9.38 -5.15
N ASP A 478 7.60 8.96 -6.15
CA ASP A 478 6.18 9.30 -6.26
C ASP A 478 5.25 8.38 -5.45
N ASN A 479 5.69 7.15 -5.21
CA ASN A 479 4.97 6.17 -4.40
C ASN A 479 5.97 5.27 -3.66
N PRO A 480 6.42 5.67 -2.46
CA PRO A 480 7.49 4.97 -1.76
C PRO A 480 7.05 3.68 -1.07
N LEU A 481 5.76 3.51 -0.75
CA LEU A 481 5.22 2.29 -0.11
C LEU A 481 4.07 1.69 -0.93
N PRO A 482 4.31 1.28 -2.19
CA PRO A 482 3.26 0.96 -3.15
C PRO A 482 2.40 -0.25 -2.77
N ILE A 483 2.86 -1.10 -1.86
CA ILE A 483 2.09 -2.23 -1.32
C ILE A 483 1.22 -1.74 -0.16
N SER A 484 1.79 -1.03 0.81
CA SER A 484 1.04 -0.52 1.98
C SER A 484 0.00 0.55 1.61
N PHE A 485 0.24 1.36 0.57
CA PHE A 485 -0.72 2.40 0.13
C PHE A 485 -1.96 1.86 -0.57
N ALA A 486 -1.94 0.63 -1.04
CA ALA A 486 -3.01 0.13 -1.88
C ALA A 486 -4.29 -0.11 -1.05
N SER A 487 -5.43 0.31 -1.59
CA SER A 487 -6.75 0.11 -0.97
C SER A 487 -7.37 -1.21 -1.41
N LEU A 488 -8.23 -1.78 -0.57
CA LEU A 488 -8.91 -3.04 -0.88
C LEU A 488 -9.91 -2.85 -2.03
N LEU A 489 -9.69 -3.60 -3.11
CA LEU A 489 -10.57 -3.67 -4.28
C LEU A 489 -11.66 -4.72 -4.06
N GLY A 490 -12.84 -4.51 -4.66
CA GLY A 490 -13.87 -5.54 -4.76
C GLY A 490 -13.63 -6.57 -5.87
N GLY A 491 -14.47 -7.60 -5.91
CA GLY A 491 -14.45 -8.60 -6.99
C GLY A 491 -13.52 -9.78 -6.74
N GLN A 492 -13.24 -10.56 -7.79
CA GLN A 492 -12.40 -11.75 -7.67
C GLN A 492 -10.92 -11.40 -7.63
N SER A 493 -10.19 -12.09 -6.76
CA SER A 493 -8.73 -12.01 -6.65
C SER A 493 -8.10 -13.39 -6.83
N SER A 494 -6.86 -13.40 -7.28
CA SER A 494 -6.08 -14.60 -7.58
C SER A 494 -5.84 -15.41 -6.31
N SER A 495 -5.79 -16.73 -6.45
CA SER A 495 -5.39 -17.60 -5.34
C SER A 495 -3.99 -18.14 -5.57
N TYR A 496 -3.24 -18.38 -4.51
CA TYR A 496 -1.84 -18.77 -4.56
C TYR A 496 -1.63 -20.16 -3.98
N ARG A 497 -0.77 -20.95 -4.63
CA ARG A 497 -0.17 -22.17 -4.07
C ARG A 497 1.34 -22.01 -4.08
N ILE A 498 1.97 -22.06 -2.92
CA ILE A 498 3.42 -21.87 -2.76
C ILE A 498 4.00 -23.17 -2.21
N VAL A 499 4.90 -23.79 -2.97
CA VAL A 499 5.43 -25.12 -2.63
C VAL A 499 6.95 -25.12 -2.71
N ALA A 500 7.58 -25.38 -1.58
CA ALA A 500 9.03 -25.55 -1.46
C ALA A 500 9.37 -27.00 -1.13
N GLY A 501 10.41 -27.54 -1.77
CA GLY A 501 10.73 -28.96 -1.73
C GLY A 501 9.66 -29.78 -2.46
N ALA A 502 9.13 -29.25 -3.56
CA ALA A 502 8.03 -29.84 -4.31
C ALA A 502 8.37 -31.24 -4.83
N ASP A 503 7.41 -32.16 -4.72
CA ASP A 503 7.45 -33.41 -5.47
C ASP A 503 6.96 -33.16 -6.90
N ILE A 504 7.87 -32.74 -7.79
CA ILE A 504 7.54 -32.34 -9.17
C ILE A 504 6.84 -33.46 -9.95
N ALA A 505 7.11 -34.73 -9.63
CA ALA A 505 6.48 -35.86 -10.30
C ALA A 505 5.02 -36.10 -9.85
N SER A 506 4.59 -35.50 -8.74
CA SER A 506 3.24 -35.64 -8.21
C SER A 506 2.23 -34.79 -9.00
N ALA A 507 1.06 -35.39 -9.26
CA ALA A 507 -0.11 -34.70 -9.83
C ALA A 507 -0.85 -33.82 -8.80
N ASN A 508 -0.57 -33.97 -7.50
CA ASN A 508 -1.02 -33.02 -6.49
C ASN A 508 -0.07 -31.83 -6.48
N PRO A 509 -0.52 -30.60 -6.83
CA PRO A 509 0.35 -29.43 -6.92
C PRO A 509 0.96 -29.05 -5.58
N LEU A 510 0.32 -29.37 -4.45
CA LEU A 510 0.79 -29.10 -3.08
C LEU A 510 1.68 -30.21 -2.51
N ALA A 511 2.02 -31.23 -3.30
CA ALA A 511 2.88 -32.31 -2.83
C ALA A 511 4.32 -31.84 -2.67
N VAL A 512 4.90 -32.21 -1.53
CA VAL A 512 6.30 -31.98 -1.17
C VAL A 512 7.01 -33.31 -1.01
N GLN A 513 8.32 -33.33 -1.27
CA GLN A 513 9.16 -34.50 -1.02
C GLN A 513 9.11 -34.88 0.47
N PRO A 514 9.28 -36.16 0.82
CA PRO A 514 9.35 -36.57 2.22
C PRO A 514 10.50 -35.85 2.96
N ALA A 515 10.30 -35.44 4.21
CA ALA A 515 11.33 -34.74 5.00
C ALA A 515 12.70 -35.44 4.99
N ALA A 516 12.71 -36.78 5.02
CA ALA A 516 13.93 -37.58 4.96
C ALA A 516 14.74 -37.39 3.65
N ALA A 517 14.09 -37.01 2.55
CA ALA A 517 14.73 -36.73 1.27
C ALA A 517 15.26 -35.28 1.18
N ILE A 518 14.72 -34.36 1.98
CA ILE A 518 15.04 -32.93 1.95
C ILE A 518 16.31 -32.59 2.78
N GLY A 519 16.80 -33.53 3.59
CA GLY A 519 18.00 -33.38 4.44
C GLY A 519 19.24 -34.21 4.05
N ALA A 520 19.27 -34.84 2.88
CA ALA A 520 20.42 -35.65 2.44
C ALA A 520 21.53 -34.78 1.82
N GLY A 521 22.18 -33.92 2.61
CA GLY A 521 23.28 -33.04 2.15
C GLY A 521 23.55 -31.83 3.07
N SER A 522 24.61 -31.07 2.80
CA SER A 522 25.12 -29.99 3.66
C SER A 522 24.28 -28.69 3.72
N ALA A 523 23.10 -28.63 3.10
CA ALA A 523 22.13 -27.55 3.28
C ALA A 523 20.70 -28.12 3.18
N SER A 524 19.89 -27.95 4.24
CA SER A 524 18.49 -28.37 4.26
C SER A 524 17.63 -27.40 3.47
N GLY A 525 17.14 -27.83 2.30
CA GLY A 525 16.22 -27.04 1.48
C GLY A 525 14.75 -27.23 1.87
N GLY A 526 13.83 -26.86 0.99
CA GLY A 526 12.40 -27.06 1.17
C GLY A 526 11.71 -26.00 2.04
N ASN A 527 12.35 -24.84 2.20
CA ASN A 527 11.87 -23.75 3.03
C ASN A 527 11.04 -22.75 2.21
N VAL A 528 10.03 -22.17 2.85
CA VAL A 528 9.34 -20.96 2.36
C VAL A 528 9.76 -19.81 3.27
N THR A 529 10.45 -18.82 2.70
CA THR A 529 11.02 -17.70 3.46
C THR A 529 10.47 -16.38 2.93
N LEU A 530 9.92 -15.55 3.82
CA LEU A 530 9.61 -14.15 3.53
C LEU A 530 10.60 -13.29 4.31
N SER A 531 11.34 -12.44 3.62
CA SER A 531 12.41 -11.62 4.20
C SER A 531 12.37 -10.22 3.61
N GLN A 532 13.18 -9.32 4.16
CA GLN A 532 13.36 -7.96 3.66
C GLN A 532 12.10 -7.06 3.81
N HIS A 533 12.27 -5.75 3.69
CA HIS A 533 11.21 -4.74 3.77
C HIS A 533 11.56 -3.41 3.07
N THR A 534 10.58 -2.74 2.49
CA THR A 534 10.78 -1.37 2.00
C THR A 534 10.68 -0.39 3.18
N ALA A 535 11.60 0.55 3.28
CA ALA A 535 11.54 1.62 4.28
C ALA A 535 11.19 2.95 3.61
N TYR A 536 10.52 3.85 4.34
CA TYR A 536 10.29 5.22 3.88
C TYR A 536 10.40 6.20 5.03
N VAL A 537 11.26 7.22 4.89
CA VAL A 537 11.35 8.32 5.87
C VAL A 537 10.29 9.37 5.55
N ASP A 538 9.36 9.57 6.48
CA ASP A 538 8.26 10.51 6.33
C ASP A 538 8.64 11.98 6.63
N SER A 539 7.65 12.86 6.50
CA SER A 539 7.82 14.30 6.76
C SER A 539 8.14 14.65 8.23
N ASN A 540 7.88 13.74 9.16
CA ASN A 540 8.23 13.90 10.58
C ASN A 540 9.66 13.39 10.88
N GLY A 541 10.34 12.82 9.87
CA GLY A 541 11.68 12.28 10.00
C GLY A 541 11.72 10.88 10.62
N LEU A 542 10.57 10.19 10.70
CA LEU A 542 10.47 8.82 11.18
C LEU A 542 10.30 7.85 10.01
N THR A 543 10.73 6.61 10.22
CA THR A 543 10.72 5.57 9.20
C THR A 543 9.46 4.72 9.29
N LEU A 544 8.71 4.67 8.20
CA LEU A 544 7.64 3.71 7.97
C LEU A 544 8.21 2.45 7.30
N LEU A 545 7.80 1.28 7.78
CA LEU A 545 8.27 -0.01 7.30
C LEU A 545 7.15 -0.76 6.57
N GLN A 546 7.41 -1.18 5.34
CA GLN A 546 6.52 -2.03 4.53
C GLN A 546 7.15 -3.42 4.43
N PRO A 547 6.60 -4.43 5.13
CA PRO A 547 7.13 -5.79 5.07
C PRO A 547 6.89 -6.45 3.71
N THR A 548 7.71 -7.44 3.38
CA THR A 548 7.41 -8.37 2.28
C THR A 548 6.07 -9.05 2.52
N THR A 549 5.16 -8.87 1.56
CA THR A 549 3.75 -9.21 1.70
C THR A 549 3.30 -10.19 0.64
N ILE A 550 2.68 -11.30 1.06
CA ILE A 550 1.94 -12.20 0.16
C ILE A 550 0.45 -12.05 0.47
N ARG A 551 -0.28 -11.38 -0.43
CA ARG A 551 -1.69 -11.05 -0.19
C ARG A 551 -2.61 -11.21 -1.38
N THR A 552 -3.88 -11.46 -1.09
CA THR A 552 -4.98 -11.42 -2.06
C THR A 552 -6.26 -10.87 -1.42
N GLY A 553 -7.24 -10.45 -2.21
CA GLY A 553 -8.57 -10.09 -1.74
C GLY A 553 -9.40 -11.33 -1.41
N THR A 554 -10.25 -11.74 -2.34
CA THR A 554 -11.16 -12.91 -2.18
C THR A 554 -10.53 -14.26 -2.51
N GLY A 555 -9.28 -14.28 -2.99
CA GLY A 555 -8.54 -15.51 -3.27
C GLY A 555 -8.07 -16.22 -1.99
N SER A 556 -7.67 -17.49 -2.12
CA SER A 556 -7.09 -18.29 -1.04
C SER A 556 -5.57 -18.40 -1.19
N ILE A 557 -4.86 -18.68 -0.10
CA ILE A 557 -3.41 -18.87 -0.09
C ILE A 557 -3.07 -20.22 0.55
N ASP A 558 -2.47 -21.13 -0.21
CA ASP A 558 -1.96 -22.40 0.28
C ASP A 558 -0.43 -22.42 0.24
N VAL A 559 0.20 -22.75 1.36
CA VAL A 559 1.65 -22.88 1.50
C VAL A 559 1.98 -24.31 1.96
N ALA A 560 2.89 -24.97 1.25
CA ALA A 560 3.43 -26.27 1.58
C ALA A 560 4.96 -26.23 1.56
N ALA A 561 5.58 -26.27 2.74
CA ALA A 561 7.02 -26.33 2.92
C ALA A 561 7.44 -27.76 3.26
N GLY A 562 8.36 -28.30 2.46
CA GLY A 562 9.01 -29.58 2.72
C GLY A 562 9.90 -29.58 3.98
N ASN A 563 10.31 -28.40 4.44
CA ASN A 563 11.01 -28.18 5.70
C ASN A 563 10.31 -27.10 6.55
N ALA A 564 10.71 -25.83 6.45
CA ALA A 564 10.20 -24.77 7.34
C ALA A 564 9.45 -23.64 6.60
N PHE A 565 8.55 -22.96 7.32
CA PHE A 565 8.03 -21.64 6.91
C PHE A 565 8.58 -20.57 7.85
N THR A 566 9.20 -19.52 7.31
CA THR A 566 9.91 -18.51 8.11
C THR A 566 9.58 -17.09 7.67
N LEU A 567 9.18 -16.24 8.62
CA LEU A 567 9.15 -14.79 8.49
C LEU A 567 10.48 -14.27 9.04
N ALA A 568 11.44 -13.98 8.17
CA ALA A 568 12.86 -13.85 8.53
C ALA A 568 13.30 -12.43 8.89
N ASP A 569 12.56 -11.41 8.45
CA ASP A 569 12.90 -10.02 8.77
C ASP A 569 12.58 -9.71 10.24
N THR A 570 13.60 -9.36 11.03
CA THR A 570 13.46 -9.15 12.47
C THR A 570 13.03 -7.74 12.85
N ILE A 571 12.88 -6.83 11.89
CA ILE A 571 12.46 -5.42 12.11
C ILE A 571 11.09 -5.15 11.46
N ALA A 572 10.83 -5.77 10.31
CA ALA A 572 9.54 -5.70 9.62
C ALA A 572 9.15 -7.10 9.11
N PRO A 573 8.67 -7.98 10.01
CA PRO A 573 8.39 -9.37 9.68
C PRO A 573 7.44 -9.50 8.49
N GLY A 574 7.72 -10.45 7.60
CA GLY A 574 6.87 -10.71 6.43
C GLY A 574 5.42 -11.01 6.84
N VAL A 575 4.47 -10.74 5.94
CA VAL A 575 3.04 -10.96 6.21
C VAL A 575 2.35 -11.77 5.12
N VAL A 576 1.39 -12.60 5.53
CA VAL A 576 0.55 -13.39 4.63
C VAL A 576 -0.92 -13.13 4.95
N TYR A 577 -1.69 -12.58 4.01
CA TYR A 577 -3.09 -12.30 4.32
C TYR A 577 -4.09 -12.34 3.16
N THR A 578 -5.33 -12.64 3.50
CA THR A 578 -6.50 -12.57 2.62
C THR A 578 -7.46 -11.51 3.14
N ALA A 579 -7.70 -10.49 2.33
CA ALA A 579 -8.41 -9.28 2.76
C ALA A 579 -9.91 -9.29 2.45
N GLY A 580 -10.37 -10.21 1.59
CA GLY A 580 -11.76 -10.27 1.16
C GLY A 580 -12.11 -9.21 0.14
N ALA A 581 -13.34 -8.74 0.22
CA ALA A 581 -13.86 -7.63 -0.56
C ALA A 581 -14.58 -6.65 0.37
N PRO A 582 -14.69 -5.37 0.00
CA PRO A 582 -15.52 -4.42 0.73
C PRO A 582 -16.97 -4.93 0.82
N ALA A 583 -17.60 -4.83 1.99
CA ALA A 583 -18.94 -5.37 2.20
C ALA A 583 -19.98 -4.62 1.32
N GLN A 584 -20.88 -5.34 0.65
CA GLN A 584 -21.77 -4.75 -0.37
C GLN A 584 -22.66 -3.59 0.12
N ALA A 585 -23.00 -3.56 1.41
CA ALA A 585 -23.87 -2.55 2.03
C ALA A 585 -23.09 -1.57 2.94
N GLU A 586 -21.76 -1.57 2.87
CA GLU A 586 -20.95 -0.62 3.63
C GLU A 586 -21.11 0.82 3.10
N PRO A 587 -20.88 1.85 3.93
CA PRO A 587 -20.73 3.21 3.44
C PRO A 587 -19.55 3.29 2.47
N PRO A 588 -19.61 4.13 1.40
CA PRO A 588 -18.51 4.25 0.45
C PRO A 588 -17.15 4.43 1.15
N GLN A 589 -16.11 3.83 0.58
CA GLN A 589 -14.75 4.05 1.05
C GLN A 589 -14.46 5.56 1.02
N GLY A 590 -13.86 6.06 2.11
CA GLY A 590 -13.36 7.43 2.14
C GLY A 590 -12.10 7.56 1.28
N LEU A 591 -11.66 8.79 1.03
CA LEU A 591 -10.37 9.09 0.41
C LEU A 591 -9.60 9.85 1.50
N VAL A 592 -8.53 9.31 2.09
CA VAL A 592 -7.15 9.37 1.60
C VAL A 592 -6.27 8.65 2.62
N PRO A 593 -5.22 7.91 2.21
CA PRO A 593 -4.21 7.42 3.14
C PRO A 593 -3.44 8.58 3.81
N ALA A 594 -3.28 8.55 5.13
CA ALA A 594 -2.60 9.59 5.89
C ALA A 594 -1.49 9.01 6.77
N VAL A 595 -0.43 9.79 7.03
CA VAL A 595 0.51 9.47 8.11
C VAL A 595 -0.05 10.06 9.40
N MET A 596 -0.29 9.19 10.38
CA MET A 596 -0.74 9.58 11.71
C MET A 596 0.42 9.53 12.68
N SER A 597 0.77 10.69 13.24
CA SER A 597 1.88 10.77 14.17
C SER A 597 1.49 10.44 15.61
N GLY A 598 2.32 9.64 16.28
CA GLY A 598 2.21 9.35 17.71
C GLY A 598 2.94 10.35 18.61
N GLY A 599 3.67 11.29 18.02
CA GLY A 599 4.59 12.20 18.70
C GLY A 599 5.91 11.55 19.12
N SER A 600 6.70 12.26 19.93
CA SER A 600 8.06 11.84 20.32
C SER A 600 8.11 10.46 21.00
N GLY A 601 9.04 9.61 20.56
CA GLY A 601 9.31 8.29 21.12
C GLY A 601 8.32 7.21 20.70
N ARG A 602 7.53 7.44 19.64
CA ARG A 602 6.48 6.53 19.15
C ARG A 602 6.54 6.44 17.64
N PRO A 603 6.14 5.30 17.05
CA PRO A 603 6.12 5.15 15.61
C PRO A 603 5.02 6.01 15.00
N ASP A 604 5.29 6.55 13.82
CA ASP A 604 4.24 7.05 12.94
C ASP A 604 3.57 5.86 12.22
N ILE A 605 2.30 6.03 11.85
CA ILE A 605 1.49 4.95 11.26
C ILE A 605 0.95 5.42 9.92
N LEU A 606 1.18 4.63 8.88
CA LEU A 606 0.49 4.80 7.61
C LEU A 606 -0.95 4.26 7.74
N VAL A 607 -1.92 5.16 7.63
CA VAL A 607 -3.34 4.84 7.76
C VAL A 607 -4.01 4.80 6.39
N THR A 608 -4.56 3.67 6.00
CA THR A 608 -5.28 3.46 4.72
C THR A 608 -6.76 3.87 4.80
N PRO A 609 -7.44 4.05 3.64
CA PRO A 609 -8.87 4.34 3.61
C PRO A 609 -9.73 3.33 4.37
N VAL A 610 -10.76 3.84 5.05
CA VAL A 610 -11.69 3.00 5.82
C VAL A 610 -12.43 2.03 4.92
N VAL A 611 -12.42 0.75 5.30
CA VAL A 611 -13.09 -0.36 4.61
C VAL A 611 -13.62 -1.39 5.61
N ASN A 612 -14.78 -1.97 5.33
CA ASN A 612 -15.36 -3.07 6.10
C ASN A 612 -15.25 -4.39 5.30
N PRO A 613 -14.07 -5.04 5.32
CA PRO A 613 -13.83 -6.26 4.55
C PRO A 613 -14.69 -7.44 5.00
N ASP A 614 -15.12 -8.24 4.02
CA ASP A 614 -15.79 -9.51 4.24
C ASP A 614 -15.39 -10.54 3.18
N SER A 615 -15.69 -11.82 3.45
CA SER A 615 -15.58 -12.91 2.47
C SER A 615 -14.17 -13.10 1.90
N ALA A 616 -13.13 -12.94 2.73
CA ALA A 616 -11.78 -13.37 2.40
C ALA A 616 -11.69 -14.88 2.11
N GLY A 617 -10.69 -15.27 1.32
CA GLY A 617 -10.40 -16.69 1.09
C GLY A 617 -9.63 -17.31 2.25
N ASP A 618 -9.55 -18.64 2.27
CA ASP A 618 -8.87 -19.38 3.32
C ASP A 618 -7.34 -19.27 3.16
N ILE A 619 -6.61 -19.35 4.28
CA ILE A 619 -5.14 -19.49 4.28
C ILE A 619 -4.78 -20.82 4.90
N THR A 620 -3.95 -21.60 4.22
CA THR A 620 -3.35 -22.80 4.80
C THR A 620 -1.84 -22.76 4.74
N ILE A 621 -1.16 -23.00 5.86
CA ILE A 621 0.30 -23.14 5.93
C ILE A 621 0.63 -24.51 6.50
N ARG A 622 1.39 -25.31 5.74
CA ARG A 622 1.87 -26.63 6.16
C ARG A 622 3.38 -26.69 6.04
N ALA A 623 4.07 -27.00 7.13
CA ALA A 623 5.50 -27.25 7.16
C ALA A 623 5.75 -28.65 7.75
N GLN A 624 6.61 -29.46 7.11
CA GLN A 624 6.99 -30.76 7.70
C GLN A 624 7.92 -30.58 8.93
N GLY A 625 8.67 -29.48 8.99
CA GLY A 625 9.50 -29.04 10.11
C GLY A 625 8.83 -27.92 10.88
N ASP A 626 9.58 -26.84 11.13
CA ASP A 626 9.19 -25.74 12.02
C ASP A 626 8.48 -24.59 11.27
N ILE A 627 7.74 -23.78 12.04
CA ILE A 627 7.18 -22.50 11.59
C ILE A 627 7.73 -21.40 12.51
N ASN A 628 8.41 -20.42 11.94
CA ASN A 628 9.09 -19.37 12.68
C ASN A 628 8.51 -18.00 12.31
N GLY A 629 7.86 -17.35 13.27
CA GLY A 629 7.43 -15.95 13.20
C GLY A 629 8.41 -15.02 13.93
N VAL A 630 7.97 -13.78 14.14
CA VAL A 630 8.66 -12.77 14.94
C VAL A 630 7.59 -11.97 15.69
N GLU A 631 7.55 -12.08 17.01
CA GLU A 631 6.55 -11.41 17.86
C GLU A 631 7.06 -10.07 18.37
N TYR A 632 8.20 -10.09 19.08
CA TYR A 632 8.75 -8.92 19.75
C TYR A 632 9.80 -8.21 18.91
N VAL A 633 9.45 -7.04 18.38
CA VAL A 633 10.31 -6.26 17.49
C VAL A 633 10.77 -4.97 18.18
N THR A 634 12.05 -4.63 18.05
CA THR A 634 12.67 -3.46 18.69
C THR A 634 13.25 -2.51 17.65
N ASP A 635 12.95 -1.21 17.79
CA ASP A 635 13.61 -0.14 17.06
C ASP A 635 15.01 0.10 17.66
N THR A 636 16.00 -0.60 17.13
CA THR A 636 17.38 -0.57 17.68
C THR A 636 18.13 0.73 17.39
N THR A 637 17.75 1.45 16.32
CA THR A 637 18.45 2.65 15.85
C THR A 637 17.73 3.95 16.22
N GLY A 638 16.45 3.87 16.59
CA GLY A 638 15.59 5.03 16.79
C GLY A 638 15.00 5.56 15.48
N ALA A 639 15.20 4.88 14.35
CA ALA A 639 14.74 5.36 13.04
C ALA A 639 13.21 5.35 12.90
N VAL A 640 12.52 4.43 13.60
CA VAL A 640 11.07 4.25 13.50
C VAL A 640 10.33 5.10 14.53
N THR A 641 10.89 5.23 15.73
CA THR A 641 10.22 5.85 16.89
C THR A 641 10.86 7.15 17.37
N GLY A 642 12.07 7.47 16.88
CA GLY A 642 12.91 8.53 17.42
C GLY A 642 13.61 8.17 18.73
N ALA A 643 13.40 6.95 19.27
CA ALA A 643 13.90 6.53 20.58
C ALA A 643 14.46 5.09 20.53
N PRO A 644 15.79 4.91 20.38
CA PRO A 644 16.44 3.60 20.31
C PRO A 644 16.11 2.70 21.50
N GLY A 645 15.78 1.44 21.23
CA GLY A 645 15.38 0.45 22.23
C GLY A 645 13.87 0.42 22.51
N SER A 646 13.06 1.23 21.83
CA SER A 646 11.61 1.17 21.91
C SER A 646 11.06 -0.07 21.17
N SER A 647 10.03 -0.71 21.73
CA SER A 647 9.32 -1.77 21.02
C SER A 647 8.47 -1.19 19.90
N ILE A 648 8.47 -1.84 18.75
CA ILE A 648 7.63 -1.55 17.59
C ILE A 648 6.72 -2.73 17.22
N GLY A 649 6.60 -3.72 18.11
CA GLY A 649 5.62 -4.80 17.96
C GLY A 649 4.19 -4.25 17.90
N GLN A 650 3.42 -4.71 16.92
CA GLN A 650 2.12 -4.13 16.62
C GLN A 650 1.00 -4.77 17.44
N TYR A 651 1.09 -6.10 17.61
CA TYR A 651 -0.01 -6.93 18.09
C TYR A 651 -1.28 -6.67 17.26
N TRP A 652 -2.23 -5.90 17.79
CA TRP A 652 -3.51 -5.61 17.13
C TRP A 652 -3.83 -4.12 16.97
N TRP A 653 -3.30 -3.25 17.83
CA TRP A 653 -3.88 -1.91 17.97
C TRP A 653 -3.60 -1.00 16.76
N GLN A 654 -2.42 -1.09 16.15
CA GLN A 654 -2.02 -0.20 15.04
C GLN A 654 -2.92 -0.37 13.83
N TRP A 655 -3.24 -1.60 13.45
CA TRP A 655 -4.04 -1.88 12.25
C TRP A 655 -5.54 -2.04 12.54
N MET A 656 -5.95 -2.24 13.80
CA MET A 656 -7.36 -2.47 14.15
C MET A 656 -8.05 -1.25 14.77
N GLN A 657 -7.32 -0.41 15.51
CA GLN A 657 -7.89 0.69 16.30
C GLN A 657 -7.59 2.08 15.73
N ILE A 658 -6.81 2.15 14.65
CA ILE A 658 -6.44 3.41 14.01
C ILE A 658 -7.28 3.63 12.75
N SER A 659 -7.76 4.86 12.57
CA SER A 659 -8.54 5.28 11.41
C SER A 659 -8.10 6.68 10.95
N PRO A 660 -8.30 7.08 9.67
CA PRO A 660 -7.83 8.36 9.14
C PRO A 660 -8.41 9.62 9.82
N GLY A 661 -9.48 9.48 10.61
CA GLY A 661 -10.15 10.60 11.28
C GLY A 661 -9.79 10.72 12.77
N VAL A 662 -9.84 11.93 13.31
CA VAL A 662 -9.74 12.14 14.76
C VAL A 662 -11.02 11.67 15.44
N THR A 663 -10.93 10.65 16.29
CA THR A 663 -12.07 10.11 17.04
C THR A 663 -12.02 10.51 18.51
N ASN A 664 -10.85 10.91 19.00
CA ASN A 664 -10.64 11.41 20.36
C ASN A 664 -9.79 12.68 20.33
N GLY A 665 -10.40 13.84 20.57
CA GLY A 665 -9.72 15.14 20.49
C GLY A 665 -10.13 16.12 21.59
N PRO A 666 -9.69 17.39 21.51
CA PRO A 666 -9.96 18.41 22.53
C PRO A 666 -11.46 18.68 22.77
N GLY A 667 -12.30 18.40 21.78
CA GLY A 667 -13.76 18.50 21.87
C GLY A 667 -14.45 17.28 22.50
N GLY A 668 -13.68 16.27 22.91
CA GLY A 668 -14.18 14.99 23.42
C GLY A 668 -14.14 13.87 22.38
N ILE A 669 -14.93 12.83 22.66
CA ILE A 669 -15.01 11.61 21.85
C ILE A 669 -16.07 11.80 20.77
N THR A 670 -15.68 11.55 19.51
CA THR A 670 -16.59 11.52 18.37
C THR A 670 -17.03 10.08 18.14
N PRO A 671 -18.34 9.76 18.24
CA PRO A 671 -18.81 8.40 18.06
C PRO A 671 -18.45 7.83 16.69
N LEU A 672 -17.88 6.63 16.68
CA LEU A 672 -17.66 5.85 15.47
C LEU A 672 -19.00 5.48 14.82
N THR A 673 -19.04 5.58 13.50
CA THR A 673 -20.14 5.05 12.68
C THR A 673 -19.74 3.76 11.97
N ARG A 674 -18.44 3.42 12.00
CA ARG A 674 -17.84 2.19 11.50
C ARG A 674 -16.41 2.02 12.00
N THR A 675 -15.89 0.81 11.96
CA THR A 675 -14.46 0.48 12.13
C THR A 675 -13.84 0.07 10.79
N SER A 676 -12.52 -0.13 10.77
CA SER A 676 -11.77 -0.55 9.60
C SER A 676 -10.72 -1.59 9.95
N ILE A 677 -10.23 -2.30 8.94
CA ILE A 677 -8.86 -2.82 8.96
C ILE A 677 -7.98 -1.82 8.23
N ASP A 678 -6.88 -1.41 8.85
CA ASP A 678 -5.83 -0.62 8.21
C ASP A 678 -4.75 -1.56 7.65
N PHE A 679 -4.89 -1.89 6.37
CA PHE A 679 -3.96 -2.78 5.68
C PHE A 679 -2.57 -2.17 5.46
N GLY A 680 -2.43 -0.84 5.56
CA GLY A 680 -1.13 -0.16 5.46
C GLY A 680 -0.27 -0.33 6.70
N ALA A 681 -0.91 -0.55 7.85
CA ALA A 681 -0.24 -0.77 9.12
C ALA A 681 -0.05 -2.25 9.48
N PHE A 682 -0.74 -3.20 8.82
CA PHE A 682 -0.61 -4.62 9.14
C PHE A 682 0.79 -5.15 8.78
N GLY A 683 1.58 -5.52 9.81
CA GLY A 683 2.99 -5.86 9.63
C GLY A 683 3.50 -7.03 10.44
N GLN A 684 2.63 -7.88 11.00
CA GLN A 684 3.05 -9.09 11.72
C GLN A 684 2.09 -10.27 11.50
N GLY A 685 2.62 -11.34 10.89
CA GLY A 685 2.00 -12.66 10.87
C GLY A 685 0.96 -12.90 9.76
N VAL A 686 -0.08 -13.63 10.11
CA VAL A 686 -1.09 -14.16 9.18
C VAL A 686 -2.46 -13.56 9.48
N MET A 687 -3.20 -13.12 8.46
CA MET A 687 -4.56 -12.60 8.66
C MET A 687 -5.54 -13.06 7.59
N SER A 688 -6.77 -13.41 8.00
CA SER A 688 -7.89 -13.58 7.08
C SER A 688 -9.13 -12.85 7.60
N VAL A 689 -9.77 -12.03 6.76
CA VAL A 689 -10.95 -11.24 7.16
C VAL A 689 -12.22 -11.81 6.53
N GLY A 690 -12.78 -12.85 7.14
CA GLY A 690 -13.96 -13.58 6.65
C GLY A 690 -13.66 -14.99 6.10
N GLY A 691 -12.39 -15.39 6.04
CA GLY A 691 -11.92 -16.73 5.69
C GLY A 691 -11.36 -17.49 6.90
N ASN A 692 -11.02 -18.76 6.71
CA ASN A 692 -10.41 -19.60 7.76
C ASN A 692 -8.89 -19.61 7.64
N VAL A 693 -8.19 -19.82 8.75
CA VAL A 693 -6.75 -20.02 8.76
C VAL A 693 -6.41 -21.40 9.35
N SER A 694 -5.64 -22.21 8.63
CA SER A 694 -5.09 -23.47 9.11
C SER A 694 -3.57 -23.46 9.05
N VAL A 695 -2.92 -23.65 10.19
CA VAL A 695 -1.46 -23.73 10.32
C VAL A 695 -1.10 -25.09 10.90
N SER A 696 -0.17 -25.79 10.27
CA SER A 696 0.36 -27.06 10.79
C SER A 696 1.87 -27.17 10.57
N ALA A 697 2.59 -27.47 11.66
CA ALA A 697 4.01 -27.77 11.67
C ALA A 697 4.23 -29.21 12.17
N GLY A 698 5.10 -29.97 11.50
CA GLY A 698 5.56 -31.26 12.04
C GLY A 698 6.47 -31.08 13.26
N GLY A 699 7.16 -29.95 13.35
CA GLY A 699 7.99 -29.51 14.46
C GLY A 699 7.30 -28.48 15.36
N THR A 700 8.04 -27.43 15.72
CA THR A 700 7.64 -26.34 16.60
C THR A 700 7.06 -25.16 15.81
N ILE A 701 6.11 -24.46 16.40
CA ILE A 701 5.65 -23.14 15.94
C ILE A 701 6.15 -22.11 16.95
N SER A 702 6.98 -21.16 16.54
CA SER A 702 7.50 -20.09 17.40
C SER A 702 7.05 -18.72 16.90
N ASP A 703 6.68 -17.82 17.83
CA ASP A 703 6.49 -16.38 17.60
C ASP A 703 5.47 -16.01 16.50
N LEU A 704 4.57 -16.93 16.15
CA LEU A 704 3.62 -16.73 15.05
C LEU A 704 2.41 -15.92 15.52
N ALA A 705 2.09 -14.86 14.79
CA ALA A 705 0.82 -14.14 14.94
C ALA A 705 -0.21 -14.64 13.90
N VAL A 706 -1.45 -14.91 14.33
CA VAL A 706 -2.58 -15.24 13.45
C VAL A 706 -3.82 -14.47 13.87
N SER A 707 -4.46 -13.76 12.94
CA SER A 707 -5.62 -12.91 13.21
C SER A 707 -6.81 -13.20 12.29
N LEU A 708 -7.99 -13.34 12.90
CA LEU A 708 -9.28 -13.45 12.23
C LEU A 708 -10.21 -12.34 12.73
N PRO A 709 -9.95 -11.08 12.34
CA PRO A 709 -10.67 -9.93 12.87
C PRO A 709 -12.08 -9.83 12.28
N THR A 710 -12.93 -9.05 12.95
CA THR A 710 -14.15 -8.50 12.37
C THR A 710 -14.04 -6.98 12.31
N THR A 711 -14.84 -6.37 11.43
CA THR A 711 -15.14 -4.94 11.51
C THR A 711 -16.65 -4.75 11.64
N TRP A 712 -17.11 -3.53 11.91
CA TRP A 712 -18.53 -3.20 11.94
C TRP A 712 -18.84 -1.83 11.36
N TYR A 713 -20.08 -1.64 10.90
CA TYR A 713 -20.61 -0.34 10.47
C TYR A 713 -22.08 -0.17 10.88
N LEU A 714 -22.56 1.07 11.00
CA LEU A 714 -23.98 1.33 11.26
C LEU A 714 -24.81 1.08 10.00
N GLY A 715 -25.80 0.20 10.10
CA GLY A 715 -26.81 -0.01 9.08
C GLY A 715 -27.77 1.18 8.95
N THR A 716 -28.67 1.10 7.98
CA THR A 716 -29.70 2.14 7.75
C THR A 716 -30.70 2.30 8.90
N ASP A 717 -30.78 1.31 9.79
CA ASP A 717 -31.56 1.34 11.03
C ASP A 717 -30.78 1.85 12.25
N GLY A 718 -29.53 2.28 12.05
CA GLY A 718 -28.64 2.78 13.11
C GLY A 718 -28.06 1.69 14.01
N LYS A 719 -28.15 0.41 13.62
CA LYS A 719 -27.57 -0.70 14.40
C LYS A 719 -26.23 -1.16 13.81
N PRO A 720 -25.27 -1.61 14.64
CA PRO A 720 -24.04 -2.21 14.14
C PRO A 720 -24.30 -3.48 13.32
N VAL A 721 -23.67 -3.55 12.16
CA VAL A 721 -23.55 -4.73 11.30
C VAL A 721 -22.09 -5.17 11.33
N THR A 722 -21.83 -6.37 11.85
CA THR A 722 -20.47 -6.95 11.96
C THR A 722 -20.19 -7.86 10.78
N VAL A 723 -19.01 -7.70 10.16
CA VAL A 723 -18.53 -8.49 9.01
C VAL A 723 -17.10 -9.02 9.27
N GLY A 724 -16.67 -10.04 8.52
CA GLY A 724 -15.39 -10.73 8.74
C GLY A 724 -15.51 -11.95 9.68
N GLY A 725 -14.45 -12.21 10.46
CA GLY A 725 -14.32 -13.39 11.32
C GLY A 725 -13.77 -14.62 10.58
N GLY A 726 -13.92 -15.81 11.17
CA GLY A 726 -13.44 -17.07 10.59
C GLY A 726 -13.12 -18.13 11.64
N ASN A 727 -12.72 -19.32 11.21
CA ASN A 727 -12.19 -20.35 12.12
C ASN A 727 -10.67 -20.48 11.99
N MET A 728 -10.01 -20.70 13.12
CA MET A 728 -8.57 -20.92 13.20
C MET A 728 -8.27 -22.36 13.60
N THR A 729 -7.23 -22.95 13.02
CA THR A 729 -6.66 -24.20 13.48
C THR A 729 -5.15 -24.14 13.43
N VAL A 730 -4.47 -24.22 14.58
CA VAL A 730 -3.02 -24.21 14.71
C VAL A 730 -2.56 -25.51 15.35
N ARG A 731 -1.68 -26.26 14.69
CA ARG A 731 -1.16 -27.54 15.19
C ARG A 731 0.35 -27.65 15.06
N ALA A 732 1.02 -27.97 16.17
CA ALA A 732 2.44 -28.30 16.19
C ALA A 732 2.64 -29.75 16.61
N GLY A 733 3.47 -30.51 15.89
CA GLY A 733 3.92 -31.83 16.34
C GLY A 733 4.82 -31.74 17.59
N GLY A 734 5.57 -30.64 17.69
CA GLY A 734 6.36 -30.23 18.84
C GLY A 734 5.64 -29.20 19.70
N ASN A 735 6.33 -28.11 20.04
CA ASN A 735 5.81 -27.06 20.92
C ASN A 735 5.11 -25.95 20.12
N ILE A 736 4.29 -25.17 20.80
CA ILE A 736 3.94 -23.81 20.35
C ILE A 736 4.57 -22.86 21.35
N LEU A 737 5.44 -21.97 20.87
CA LEU A 737 6.24 -21.10 21.70
C LEU A 737 5.91 -19.64 21.40
N SER A 738 5.51 -18.90 22.43
CA SER A 738 5.11 -17.49 22.34
C SER A 738 4.00 -17.30 21.29
N GLY A 739 3.94 -16.18 20.58
CA GLY A 739 2.97 -15.93 19.51
C GLY A 739 1.60 -15.43 19.99
N THR A 740 0.82 -14.90 19.04
CA THR A 740 -0.45 -14.23 19.31
C THR A 740 -1.57 -14.73 18.40
N TYR A 741 -2.73 -15.06 18.97
CA TYR A 741 -3.83 -15.67 18.22
C TYR A 741 -5.15 -14.94 18.49
N PHE A 742 -5.73 -14.35 17.44
CA PHE A 742 -6.96 -13.56 17.54
C PHE A 742 -8.11 -14.18 16.74
N VAL A 743 -9.23 -14.45 17.43
CA VAL A 743 -10.50 -14.85 16.83
C VAL A 743 -11.59 -13.88 17.30
N ALA A 744 -11.92 -12.91 16.46
CA ALA A 744 -13.01 -11.97 16.76
C ALA A 744 -14.37 -12.68 16.75
N LYS A 745 -14.59 -13.56 15.77
CA LYS A 745 -15.83 -14.34 15.65
C LYS A 745 -15.56 -15.67 14.96
N GLY A 746 -15.97 -16.77 15.59
CA GLY A 746 -15.76 -18.14 15.12
C GLY A 746 -15.04 -19.00 16.17
N ALA A 747 -14.47 -20.13 15.75
CA ALA A 747 -13.77 -21.06 16.63
C ALA A 747 -12.27 -21.12 16.32
N GLY A 748 -11.43 -21.04 17.36
CA GLY A 748 -9.99 -21.24 17.29
C GLY A 748 -9.56 -22.50 18.00
N THR A 749 -8.95 -23.46 17.28
CA THR A 749 -8.36 -24.66 17.88
C THR A 749 -6.84 -24.58 17.83
N ILE A 750 -6.19 -24.69 18.99
CA ILE A 750 -4.72 -24.67 19.11
C ILE A 750 -4.28 -25.96 19.78
N ALA A 751 -3.40 -26.72 19.14
CA ALA A 751 -2.92 -28.01 19.66
C ALA A 751 -1.40 -28.18 19.53
N ALA A 752 -0.73 -28.51 20.63
CA ALA A 752 0.70 -28.85 20.65
C ALA A 752 0.92 -30.30 21.09
N GLY A 753 1.74 -31.04 20.32
CA GLY A 753 2.23 -32.35 20.73
C GLY A 753 3.18 -32.29 21.92
N GLY A 754 3.82 -31.14 22.15
CA GLY A 754 4.66 -30.79 23.29
C GLY A 754 3.94 -29.88 24.29
N ARG A 755 4.60 -28.79 24.68
CA ARG A 755 4.04 -27.73 25.54
C ARG A 755 3.57 -26.53 24.70
N ILE A 756 2.67 -25.73 25.27
CA ILE A 756 2.46 -24.33 24.86
C ILE A 756 3.11 -23.46 25.93
N GLY A 757 4.00 -22.54 25.57
CA GLY A 757 4.66 -21.67 26.55
C GLY A 757 5.62 -20.68 25.92
N PRO A 758 6.55 -20.08 26.66
CA PRO A 758 7.42 -19.04 26.13
C PRO A 758 8.72 -19.62 25.53
N ASP A 759 9.31 -18.89 24.58
CA ASP A 759 10.73 -18.95 24.21
C ASP A 759 11.43 -17.58 24.25
N ILE A 760 10.67 -16.48 24.23
CA ILE A 760 11.20 -15.12 24.46
C ILE A 760 10.87 -14.59 25.87
N ALA A 761 11.69 -13.65 26.35
CA ALA A 761 11.47 -12.93 27.60
C ALA A 761 11.88 -11.45 27.47
N VAL A 762 11.11 -10.58 28.11
CA VAL A 762 11.33 -9.11 28.11
C VAL A 762 11.64 -8.60 29.51
N PRO A 763 12.32 -7.45 29.67
CA PRO A 763 12.62 -6.93 31.00
C PRO A 763 11.36 -6.58 31.81
N SER A 764 11.39 -6.85 33.12
CA SER A 764 10.33 -6.45 34.05
C SER A 764 10.25 -4.93 34.22
N ARG A 765 9.03 -4.40 34.36
CA ARG A 765 8.78 -2.98 34.64
C ARG A 765 9.08 -2.59 36.09
N ASN A 766 9.22 -3.56 36.98
CA ASN A 766 9.64 -3.33 38.36
C ASN A 766 11.14 -3.55 38.53
N THR A 767 11.83 -2.48 38.90
CA THR A 767 13.29 -2.49 39.10
C THR A 767 13.69 -3.58 40.11
N GLY A 768 14.70 -4.38 39.75
CA GLY A 768 15.23 -5.45 40.60
C GLY A 768 14.51 -6.79 40.49
N GLN A 769 13.48 -6.91 39.64
CA GLN A 769 12.83 -8.17 39.31
C GLN A 769 13.47 -8.83 38.08
N GLY A 770 13.32 -10.16 37.98
CA GLY A 770 13.78 -10.92 36.81
C GLY A 770 12.98 -10.62 35.54
N PRO A 771 13.46 -11.04 34.35
CA PRO A 771 12.72 -10.93 33.10
C PRO A 771 11.35 -11.63 33.16
N VAL A 772 10.40 -11.12 32.39
CA VAL A 772 9.06 -11.67 32.23
C VAL A 772 9.03 -12.45 30.92
N ALA A 773 8.67 -13.73 30.98
CA ALA A 773 8.50 -14.55 29.80
C ALA A 773 7.26 -14.09 29.00
N VAL A 774 7.36 -14.03 27.67
CA VAL A 774 6.23 -13.69 26.80
C VAL A 774 5.63 -14.99 26.31
N SER A 775 4.65 -15.49 27.06
CA SER A 775 3.94 -16.72 26.71
C SER A 775 2.81 -16.43 25.74
N THR A 776 2.32 -17.46 25.03
CA THR A 776 1.27 -17.33 24.01
C THR A 776 0.09 -16.47 24.48
N ILE A 777 -0.33 -15.52 23.63
CA ILE A 777 -1.41 -14.58 23.94
C ILE A 777 -2.64 -14.90 23.09
N LEU A 778 -3.81 -14.97 23.73
CA LEU A 778 -5.09 -15.17 23.04
C LEU A 778 -5.91 -13.89 23.08
N ALA A 779 -6.45 -13.52 21.93
CA ALA A 779 -7.41 -12.43 21.80
C ALA A 779 -8.75 -12.97 21.31
N ALA A 780 -9.86 -12.57 21.94
CA ALA A 780 -11.20 -12.99 21.55
C ALA A 780 -12.22 -11.85 21.69
N GLN A 781 -13.28 -11.92 20.89
CA GLN A 781 -14.52 -11.14 21.07
C GLN A 781 -15.70 -12.12 21.19
N ASP A 782 -16.50 -12.30 20.13
CA ASP A 782 -17.49 -13.38 20.00
C ASP A 782 -16.85 -14.76 19.68
N GLY A 783 -15.52 -14.85 19.81
CA GLY A 783 -14.76 -16.05 19.52
C GLY A 783 -14.78 -17.09 20.64
N VAL A 784 -14.53 -18.34 20.26
CA VAL A 784 -14.29 -19.45 21.18
C VAL A 784 -12.90 -20.04 20.91
N PHE A 785 -12.14 -20.34 21.96
CA PHE A 785 -10.87 -21.07 21.85
C PHE A 785 -10.93 -22.43 22.52
N ASP A 786 -10.38 -23.43 21.83
CA ASP A 786 -10.05 -24.75 22.34
C ASP A 786 -8.53 -24.97 22.24
N VAL A 787 -7.86 -24.95 23.39
CA VAL A 787 -6.40 -25.06 23.51
C VAL A 787 -6.05 -26.39 24.15
N THR A 788 -5.15 -27.14 23.54
CA THR A 788 -4.69 -28.43 24.07
C THR A 788 -3.18 -28.58 23.95
N ALA A 789 -2.54 -29.03 25.01
CA ALA A 789 -1.14 -29.45 24.96
C ALA A 789 -0.92 -30.74 25.72
N ARG A 790 0.09 -31.51 25.29
CA ARG A 790 0.48 -32.72 26.02
C ARG A 790 1.23 -32.37 27.30
N GLN A 791 2.17 -31.43 27.25
CA GLN A 791 3.18 -31.19 28.29
C GLN A 791 3.03 -29.87 29.06
N GLY A 792 1.82 -29.30 29.13
CA GLY A 792 1.54 -28.04 29.82
C GLY A 792 1.17 -26.90 28.87
N VAL A 793 0.41 -25.93 29.41
CA VAL A 793 -0.02 -24.73 28.69
C VAL A 793 0.26 -23.50 29.54
N GLU A 794 1.05 -22.58 29.02
CA GLU A 794 1.24 -21.25 29.59
C GLU A 794 0.69 -20.19 28.63
N LEU A 795 -0.30 -19.42 29.09
CA LEU A 795 -0.89 -18.30 28.38
C LEU A 795 -0.47 -16.99 29.05
N GLY A 796 0.16 -16.10 28.28
CA GLY A 796 0.62 -14.80 28.76
C GLY A 796 -0.55 -13.92 29.19
N ALA A 797 -1.57 -13.82 28.34
CA ALA A 797 -2.83 -13.15 28.61
C ALA A 797 -3.97 -13.71 27.73
N VAL A 798 -5.20 -13.49 28.20
CA VAL A 798 -6.42 -13.61 27.40
C VAL A 798 -7.10 -12.25 27.46
N LEU A 799 -7.40 -11.65 26.30
CA LEU A 799 -7.90 -10.27 26.24
C LEU A 799 -8.84 -10.03 25.05
N ASP A 800 -9.48 -8.87 25.06
CA ASP A 800 -10.19 -8.30 23.92
C ASP A 800 -9.41 -7.06 23.45
N PRO A 801 -8.82 -7.06 22.23
CA PRO A 801 -8.02 -5.92 21.79
C PRO A 801 -8.88 -4.66 21.57
N SER A 802 -10.19 -4.82 21.40
CA SER A 802 -11.14 -3.71 21.28
C SER A 802 -11.47 -3.02 22.60
N TYR A 803 -10.98 -3.56 23.72
CA TYR A 803 -11.06 -2.93 25.03
C TYR A 803 -9.74 -2.28 25.47
N ALA A 804 -8.65 -2.47 24.70
CA ALA A 804 -7.33 -1.98 25.02
C ALA A 804 -7.14 -0.52 24.54
N SER A 805 -6.80 0.39 25.45
CA SER A 805 -6.49 1.80 25.12
C SER A 805 -5.09 2.24 25.54
N ALA A 806 -4.40 1.42 26.34
CA ALA A 806 -3.07 1.69 26.85
C ALA A 806 -2.23 0.42 26.78
N PHE A 807 -1.00 0.54 26.31
CA PHE A 807 -0.08 -0.55 26.03
C PHE A 807 1.23 -0.30 26.79
N PRO A 808 1.33 -0.76 28.05
CA PRO A 808 2.55 -0.63 28.85
C PRO A 808 3.70 -1.37 28.18
N GLN A 809 4.82 -0.68 27.97
CA GLN A 809 5.99 -1.27 27.33
C GLN A 809 6.87 -1.99 28.37
N ALA A 810 7.72 -2.91 27.91
CA ALA A 810 8.65 -3.64 28.77
C ALA A 810 9.57 -2.70 29.58
N GLY A 811 10.14 -3.22 30.67
CA GLY A 811 11.09 -2.48 31.49
C GLY A 811 12.28 -1.97 30.70
N GLY A 812 12.77 -0.77 31.04
CA GLY A 812 13.90 -0.16 30.33
C GLY A 812 13.58 0.41 28.95
N SER A 813 12.35 0.24 28.43
CA SER A 813 11.90 0.96 27.23
C SER A 813 11.97 2.48 27.44
N PRO A 814 12.53 3.25 26.50
CA PRO A 814 12.54 4.73 26.58
C PRO A 814 11.13 5.30 26.68
N THR A 815 10.20 4.71 25.94
CA THR A 815 8.76 5.02 26.00
C THR A 815 8.07 3.96 26.84
N GLY A 816 7.78 4.27 28.10
CA GLY A 816 7.21 3.30 29.05
C GLY A 816 5.74 2.92 28.81
N GLN A 817 5.02 3.67 27.98
CA GLN A 817 3.60 3.44 27.66
C GLN A 817 3.19 4.09 26.32
N ILE A 818 2.46 3.32 25.52
CA ILE A 818 1.77 3.79 24.31
C ILE A 818 0.26 3.79 24.58
N THR A 819 -0.48 4.70 23.97
CA THR A 819 -1.87 4.98 24.33
C THR A 819 -2.62 5.44 23.07
N LEU A 820 -3.85 4.98 22.83
CA LEU A 820 -4.59 5.35 21.61
C LEU A 820 -4.83 6.86 21.50
N GLN A 821 -4.90 7.57 22.64
CA GLN A 821 -5.01 9.03 22.63
C GLN A 821 -3.81 9.73 22.00
N ASN A 822 -2.64 9.07 21.93
CA ASN A 822 -1.46 9.63 21.25
C ASN A 822 -1.66 9.75 19.75
N TYR A 823 -2.55 8.95 19.20
CA TYR A 823 -2.97 8.95 17.80
C TYR A 823 -4.34 9.62 17.63
N SER A 824 -4.82 10.34 18.66
CA SER A 824 -6.17 10.93 18.69
C SER A 824 -7.29 9.90 18.44
N GLN A 825 -7.07 8.66 18.90
CA GLN A 825 -8.01 7.54 18.79
C GLN A 825 -8.54 7.09 20.15
N TYR A 826 -9.57 6.25 20.11
CA TYR A 826 -10.06 5.47 21.23
C TYR A 826 -10.45 4.06 20.75
N ALA A 827 -10.50 3.09 21.66
CA ALA A 827 -10.81 1.70 21.30
C ALA A 827 -12.28 1.54 20.89
N ASP A 828 -12.55 0.79 19.82
CA ASP A 828 -13.90 0.70 19.23
C ASP A 828 -14.97 0.05 20.13
N GLY A 829 -14.56 -0.58 21.23
CA GLY A 829 -15.45 -1.18 22.21
C GLY A 829 -16.19 -2.41 21.71
N GLN A 830 -15.81 -3.02 20.59
CA GLN A 830 -16.40 -4.29 20.18
C GLN A 830 -16.04 -5.39 21.19
N GLY A 831 -17.00 -5.81 21.99
CA GLY A 831 -16.76 -6.68 23.14
C GLY A 831 -16.91 -8.18 22.89
N TYR A 832 -16.59 -8.93 23.94
CA TYR A 832 -17.02 -10.31 24.11
C TYR A 832 -18.54 -10.51 23.96
N SER A 833 -18.94 -11.74 23.63
CA SER A 833 -20.33 -12.17 23.69
C SER A 833 -20.63 -13.01 24.94
N PRO A 834 -21.92 -13.18 25.31
CA PRO A 834 -22.31 -14.12 26.36
C PRO A 834 -21.89 -15.58 26.12
N GLY A 835 -21.53 -15.95 24.88
CA GLY A 835 -21.05 -17.28 24.50
C GLY A 835 -19.52 -17.38 24.35
N SER A 836 -18.79 -16.27 24.43
CA SER A 836 -17.33 -16.25 24.33
C SER A 836 -16.69 -17.16 25.38
N THR A 837 -15.72 -17.98 24.96
CA THR A 837 -15.18 -19.06 25.80
C THR A 837 -13.72 -19.33 25.51
N VAL A 838 -12.94 -19.60 26.55
CA VAL A 838 -11.60 -20.19 26.44
C VAL A 838 -11.57 -21.52 27.20
N ASN A 839 -11.32 -22.61 26.47
CA ASN A 839 -11.11 -23.95 26.99
C ASN A 839 -9.64 -24.30 26.88
N VAL A 840 -9.03 -24.75 27.97
CA VAL A 840 -7.62 -25.16 28.01
C VAL A 840 -7.51 -26.53 28.64
N LEU A 841 -6.80 -27.42 27.96
CA LEU A 841 -6.55 -28.78 28.41
C LEU A 841 -5.05 -29.08 28.36
N SER A 842 -4.51 -29.53 29.49
CA SER A 842 -3.16 -30.09 29.58
C SER A 842 -3.24 -31.56 30.03
N THR A 843 -2.49 -32.44 29.34
CA THR A 843 -2.51 -33.87 29.66
C THR A 843 -1.59 -34.23 30.82
N THR A 844 -0.32 -33.80 30.80
CA THR A 844 0.68 -34.20 31.81
C THR A 844 1.43 -33.03 32.46
N GLY A 845 1.10 -31.78 32.12
CA GLY A 845 1.76 -30.59 32.66
C GLY A 845 0.79 -29.58 33.26
N ASP A 846 1.34 -28.50 33.81
CA ASP A 846 0.56 -27.44 34.45
C ASP A 846 -0.16 -26.55 33.42
N ILE A 847 -1.18 -25.83 33.88
CA ILE A 847 -1.78 -24.70 33.16
C ILE A 847 -1.44 -23.42 33.93
N ARG A 848 -0.85 -22.44 33.25
CA ARG A 848 -0.53 -21.12 33.82
C ARG A 848 -1.15 -20.02 32.98
N LEU A 849 -1.77 -19.02 33.62
CA LEU A 849 -2.48 -17.93 32.96
C LEU A 849 -2.11 -16.57 33.56
N GLY A 850 -1.67 -15.64 32.71
CA GLY A 850 -1.75 -14.21 33.01
C GLY A 850 -0.44 -13.52 33.40
N MET A 851 0.72 -14.17 33.29
CA MET A 851 1.98 -13.61 33.78
C MET A 851 2.37 -12.27 33.12
N ILE A 852 2.02 -12.05 31.84
CA ILE A 852 2.32 -10.80 31.14
C ILE A 852 1.33 -9.66 31.47
N GLY A 853 0.14 -9.99 31.99
CA GLY A 853 -0.90 -9.02 32.30
C GLY A 853 -1.25 -8.14 31.11
N SER A 854 -1.27 -6.81 31.31
CA SER A 854 -1.51 -5.84 30.23
C SER A 854 -0.25 -5.43 29.47
N MET A 855 0.94 -5.85 29.91
CA MET A 855 2.18 -5.43 29.27
C MET A 855 2.19 -5.88 27.79
N LEU A 856 2.69 -5.00 26.92
CA LEU A 856 2.74 -5.11 25.45
C LEU A 856 1.38 -5.00 24.75
N THR A 857 0.35 -5.70 25.23
CA THR A 857 -0.93 -5.88 24.50
C THR A 857 -2.11 -5.06 25.03
N GLY A 858 -1.99 -4.50 26.23
CA GLY A 858 -2.98 -3.59 26.82
C GLY A 858 -4.23 -4.26 27.39
N ALA A 859 -4.14 -5.53 27.82
CA ALA A 859 -5.25 -6.23 28.47
C ALA A 859 -5.87 -5.38 29.60
N ASN A 860 -7.19 -5.22 29.61
CA ASN A 860 -7.90 -4.42 30.63
C ASN A 860 -8.43 -5.26 31.80
N GLY A 861 -8.24 -6.57 31.77
CA GLY A 861 -8.70 -7.50 32.80
C GLY A 861 -10.11 -8.06 32.58
N VAL A 862 -10.80 -7.72 31.49
CA VAL A 862 -12.03 -8.43 31.10
C VAL A 862 -11.66 -9.72 30.37
N LEU A 863 -12.17 -10.83 30.87
CA LEU A 863 -12.00 -12.18 30.33
C LEU A 863 -13.26 -12.61 29.57
N PRO A 864 -13.18 -13.64 28.70
CA PRO A 864 -14.34 -14.24 28.06
C PRO A 864 -15.41 -14.67 29.06
N ALA A 865 -16.66 -14.80 28.60
CA ALA A 865 -17.79 -15.17 29.44
C ALA A 865 -17.63 -16.54 30.10
N SER A 866 -16.84 -17.44 29.50
CA SER A 866 -16.44 -18.70 30.12
C SER A 866 -14.94 -18.98 30.04
N VAL A 867 -14.38 -19.49 31.14
CA VAL A 867 -12.99 -19.97 31.23
C VAL A 867 -13.00 -21.37 31.84
N ASN A 868 -12.54 -22.35 31.07
CA ASN A 868 -12.49 -23.76 31.47
C ASN A 868 -11.06 -24.28 31.38
N LEU A 869 -10.42 -24.55 32.52
CA LEU A 869 -9.05 -25.04 32.61
C LEU A 869 -9.04 -26.45 33.20
N THR A 870 -8.46 -27.41 32.48
CA THR A 870 -8.32 -28.81 32.92
C THR A 870 -6.88 -29.28 32.80
N ALA A 871 -6.20 -29.46 33.94
CA ALA A 871 -4.85 -30.02 34.02
C ALA A 871 -4.92 -31.45 34.60
N PHE A 872 -4.91 -32.46 33.74
CA PHE A 872 -5.13 -33.86 34.16
C PHE A 872 -4.02 -34.47 35.02
N GLY A 873 -2.81 -33.91 34.98
CA GLY A 873 -1.69 -34.37 35.81
C GLY A 873 -0.90 -33.24 36.46
N GLY A 874 -1.40 -32.01 36.38
CA GLY A 874 -0.69 -30.79 36.79
C GLY A 874 -1.53 -29.87 37.66
N ASN A 875 -0.93 -28.72 37.94
CA ASN A 875 -1.52 -27.60 38.66
C ASN A 875 -2.23 -26.63 37.69
N ILE A 876 -3.06 -25.77 38.25
CA ILE A 876 -3.56 -24.56 37.59
C ILE A 876 -3.07 -23.34 38.37
N ASP A 877 -2.27 -22.50 37.74
CA ASP A 877 -1.77 -21.23 38.28
C ASP A 877 -2.43 -20.05 37.53
N ILE A 878 -3.16 -19.22 38.25
CA ILE A 878 -3.70 -17.95 37.75
C ILE A 878 -2.91 -16.83 38.42
N ASP A 879 -2.15 -16.11 37.61
CA ASP A 879 -1.13 -15.15 38.07
C ASP A 879 -1.59 -13.69 38.06
N THR A 880 -2.73 -13.42 37.44
CA THR A 880 -3.33 -12.10 37.30
C THR A 880 -4.80 -12.13 37.72
N GLY A 881 -5.32 -11.00 38.21
CA GLY A 881 -6.76 -10.84 38.34
C GLY A 881 -7.45 -10.60 37.01
N GLY A 882 -8.77 -10.71 37.03
CA GLY A 882 -9.63 -10.53 35.86
C GLY A 882 -11.10 -10.85 36.16
N THR A 883 -11.98 -10.27 35.37
CA THR A 883 -13.43 -10.40 35.51
C THR A 883 -14.00 -11.00 34.24
N LEU A 884 -14.67 -12.16 34.35
CA LEU A 884 -15.34 -12.76 33.20
C LEU A 884 -16.52 -11.87 32.76
N TYR A 885 -16.66 -11.72 31.44
CA TYR A 885 -17.74 -10.97 30.81
C TYR A 885 -19.12 -11.46 31.32
N PRO A 886 -20.07 -10.56 31.64
CA PRO A 886 -21.34 -10.96 32.21
C PRO A 886 -22.16 -11.85 31.26
N SER A 887 -22.57 -13.01 31.75
CA SER A 887 -23.35 -13.97 30.96
C SER A 887 -24.21 -14.87 31.83
N ALA A 888 -25.47 -15.06 31.45
CA ALA A 888 -26.39 -15.99 32.10
C ALA A 888 -25.98 -17.47 31.93
N VAL A 889 -25.08 -17.76 30.98
CA VAL A 889 -24.57 -19.12 30.70
C VAL A 889 -23.07 -19.24 30.90
N GLY A 890 -22.40 -18.17 31.30
CA GLY A 890 -20.96 -18.13 31.54
C GLY A 890 -20.53 -19.10 32.64
N GLN A 891 -19.33 -19.66 32.54
CA GLN A 891 -18.80 -20.65 33.50
C GLN A 891 -17.34 -20.37 33.84
N LEU A 892 -16.98 -20.59 35.10
CA LEU A 892 -15.59 -20.68 35.54
C LEU A 892 -15.34 -22.10 36.08
N ASN A 893 -14.58 -22.91 35.34
CA ASN A 893 -14.25 -24.29 35.72
C ASN A 893 -12.74 -24.47 35.82
N LEU A 894 -12.25 -24.84 37.00
CA LEU A 894 -10.83 -25.10 37.26
C LEU A 894 -10.68 -26.53 37.80
N ILE A 895 -10.15 -27.44 36.98
CA ILE A 895 -9.99 -28.85 37.30
C ILE A 895 -8.50 -29.21 37.24
N ALA A 896 -7.87 -29.40 38.40
CA ALA A 896 -6.47 -29.82 38.51
C ALA A 896 -6.38 -31.15 39.25
N ASP A 897 -5.46 -32.02 38.82
CA ASP A 897 -5.08 -33.22 39.59
C ASP A 897 -4.35 -32.86 40.88
N GLN A 898 -3.54 -31.79 40.83
CA GLN A 898 -2.74 -31.30 41.96
C GLN A 898 -3.43 -30.09 42.61
N SER A 899 -2.89 -28.88 42.41
CA SER A 899 -3.33 -27.66 43.08
C SER A 899 -3.95 -26.64 42.12
N VAL A 900 -4.82 -25.78 42.67
CA VAL A 900 -5.26 -24.54 42.01
C VAL A 900 -4.74 -23.37 42.82
N HIS A 901 -3.88 -22.54 42.22
CA HIS A 901 -3.31 -21.34 42.82
C HIS A 901 -3.88 -20.09 42.16
N LEU A 902 -4.49 -19.22 42.96
CA LEU A 902 -4.98 -17.92 42.53
C LEU A 902 -4.10 -16.85 43.18
N SER A 903 -3.44 -16.05 42.37
CA SER A 903 -2.56 -14.98 42.83
C SER A 903 -2.69 -13.75 41.92
N ASN A 904 -2.08 -12.65 42.35
CA ASN A 904 -1.82 -11.49 41.49
C ASN A 904 -0.31 -11.25 41.38
N ILE A 905 0.46 -12.33 41.22
CA ILE A 905 1.92 -12.28 41.19
C ILE A 905 2.42 -11.45 39.99
N ALA A 906 1.65 -11.39 38.89
CA ALA A 906 1.97 -10.56 37.72
C ALA A 906 2.21 -9.09 38.12
N SER A 907 1.44 -8.55 39.06
CA SER A 907 1.62 -7.17 39.57
C SER A 907 3.02 -6.87 40.11
N GLN A 908 3.73 -7.90 40.62
CA GLN A 908 5.12 -7.77 41.08
C GLN A 908 6.12 -7.56 39.94
N TYR A 909 5.76 -7.92 38.70
CA TYR A 909 6.66 -7.86 37.55
C TYR A 909 6.26 -6.77 36.54
N VAL A 910 4.96 -6.57 36.32
CA VAL A 910 4.48 -5.71 35.23
C VAL A 910 4.05 -4.30 35.67
N ASN A 911 4.11 -4.00 36.98
CA ASN A 911 3.75 -2.69 37.56
C ASN A 911 2.42 -2.15 37.00
N ASP A 912 1.39 -2.99 37.08
CA ASP A 912 0.13 -2.74 36.38
C ASP A 912 -0.99 -2.46 37.37
N ALA A 913 -1.25 -1.16 37.59
CA ALA A 913 -2.35 -0.69 38.41
C ALA A 913 -3.71 -0.76 37.70
N ALA A 914 -3.76 -1.12 36.41
CA ALA A 914 -4.99 -1.17 35.62
C ALA A 914 -5.73 -2.51 35.76
N LEU A 915 -5.01 -3.60 36.08
CA LEU A 915 -5.63 -4.91 36.29
C LEU A 915 -6.16 -5.06 37.72
N SER A 916 -7.36 -5.63 37.80
CA SER A 916 -8.01 -5.92 39.08
C SER A 916 -7.15 -6.85 39.93
N ASN A 917 -7.15 -6.66 41.25
CA ASN A 917 -6.62 -7.65 42.19
C ASN A 917 -7.65 -8.75 42.54
N GLN A 918 -8.79 -8.75 41.86
CA GLN A 918 -9.89 -9.70 42.02
C GLN A 918 -9.95 -10.62 40.80
N PHE A 919 -10.38 -11.86 41.02
CA PHE A 919 -10.62 -12.85 39.97
C PHE A 919 -12.01 -13.46 40.15
N GLY A 920 -12.87 -13.39 39.14
CA GLY A 920 -14.24 -13.92 39.27
C GLY A 920 -15.18 -13.61 38.11
N MET A 921 -16.44 -13.97 38.28
CA MET A 921 -17.52 -13.77 37.31
C MET A 921 -18.32 -12.51 37.62
N SER A 922 -18.67 -11.72 36.61
CA SER A 922 -19.54 -10.54 36.77
C SER A 922 -21.02 -10.91 36.61
N ASP A 923 -21.86 -10.35 37.47
CA ASP A 923 -23.33 -10.37 37.40
C ASP A 923 -23.91 -9.05 36.84
N ALA A 924 -23.07 -8.15 36.36
CA ALA A 924 -23.50 -6.88 35.79
C ALA A 924 -24.38 -7.08 34.54
N ASP A 925 -25.19 -6.07 34.22
CA ASP A 925 -25.92 -6.06 32.94
C ASP A 925 -24.89 -6.00 31.78
N PRO A 926 -24.89 -6.94 30.80
CA PRO A 926 -24.03 -6.87 29.63
C PRO A 926 -24.10 -5.53 28.87
N ALA A 927 -25.22 -4.80 28.96
CA ALA A 927 -25.36 -3.47 28.36
C ALA A 927 -24.47 -2.39 29.00
N MET A 928 -23.91 -2.65 30.19
CA MET A 928 -22.93 -1.80 30.86
C MET A 928 -21.49 -2.03 30.37
N MET A 929 -21.26 -3.07 29.56
CA MET A 929 -19.96 -3.34 28.97
C MET A 929 -19.71 -2.44 27.75
N PRO A 930 -18.45 -2.13 27.41
CA PRO A 930 -18.16 -1.39 26.19
C PRO A 930 -18.74 -2.11 24.97
N SER A 931 -19.30 -1.31 24.05
CA SER A 931 -19.94 -1.77 22.82
C SER A 931 -19.68 -0.76 21.69
N PRO A 932 -19.87 -1.14 20.42
CA PRO A 932 -19.76 -0.23 19.26
C PRO A 932 -20.48 1.12 19.43
N THR A 933 -21.67 1.10 20.06
CA THR A 933 -22.49 2.30 20.27
C THR A 933 -22.26 2.98 21.62
N ASN A 934 -21.50 2.35 22.53
CA ASN A 934 -21.10 2.92 23.82
C ASN A 934 -19.67 2.45 24.19
N PRO A 935 -18.65 2.89 23.45
CA PRO A 935 -17.28 2.36 23.57
C PRO A 935 -16.57 2.82 24.84
N THR A 936 -17.10 3.84 25.52
CA THR A 936 -16.55 4.43 26.75
C THR A 936 -17.24 3.92 28.01
N ALA A 937 -18.09 2.91 27.90
CA ALA A 937 -18.77 2.31 29.03
C ALA A 937 -17.74 1.88 30.08
N THR A 938 -18.00 2.19 31.34
CA THR A 938 -17.11 1.80 32.44
C THR A 938 -17.42 0.38 32.85
N VAL A 939 -16.44 -0.51 32.69
CA VAL A 939 -16.55 -1.91 33.13
C VAL A 939 -16.79 -1.95 34.65
N PRO A 940 -17.89 -2.56 35.12
CA PRO A 940 -18.18 -2.66 36.54
C PRO A 940 -17.12 -3.49 37.29
N SER A 941 -16.71 -3.02 38.48
CA SER A 941 -15.89 -3.83 39.39
C SER A 941 -16.73 -4.97 39.98
N LEU A 942 -16.12 -6.13 40.27
CA LEU A 942 -16.81 -7.27 40.90
C LEU A 942 -17.44 -6.93 42.27
N THR A 943 -16.95 -5.91 42.96
CA THR A 943 -17.49 -5.45 44.26
C THR A 943 -18.43 -4.24 44.16
N GLY A 944 -18.69 -3.75 42.96
CA GLY A 944 -19.60 -2.64 42.73
C GLY A 944 -21.03 -3.15 42.78
N THR A 945 -21.86 -2.61 43.68
CA THR A 945 -23.30 -2.89 43.64
C THR A 945 -23.89 -2.22 42.40
N THR A 946 -24.34 -3.01 41.42
CA THR A 946 -25.10 -2.55 40.26
C THR A 946 -26.55 -2.24 40.60
#